data_AF-A0A1A3QIC7-F1
#
_entry.id   AF-A0A1A3QIC7-F1
#
_cell.length_a   1.000
_cell.length_b   1.000
_cell.length_c   1.000
_cell.angle_alpha   90.00
_cell.angle_beta   90.00
_cell.angle_gamma   90.00
#
_symmetry.space_group_name_H-M   'P 1'
#
loop_
_entity.id
_entity.type
_entity.pdbx_description
1 polymer ?
#
loop_
_entity_poly.entity_id
_entity_poly.type
_entity_poly.pdbx_seq_one_letter_code
_entity_poly.pdbx_strand_id
1 'polypeptide(L)'
;MDRNSARPRRLRVSALAAVANPSYTRVDTWNLLDDACRHLRDVDLAGLDKTHDIARVKRLMDRIAAYERYWLYPGAANLATFRAHLEDLSTVRLSEEVSLAVRLLSEYGDRAGLFDTTASLAEQELVAQAKQQQFYTVLLADDAPSTAPDSLAECLRALRTPSDDVQYALLVVSSIEDAITAVALNGEIQAAIIRHDLPLRSHDRVPLMNTLLGAACEDALTTETQDWVECAEWMRELRPHIDLYLLTDESIAAETEDEPDVYDRTFYRLNDVTDLNSTVLAGLRNRFATPFFDALCAYAGAPVGQFHALPVARGASIFNSKSLQDMGEFYGRNIFMAETSSTSGGLDSLLDPHGNIKKAMDKAALTWNANHTYFVTNGTSTANKIVVQALTRPGDIVLIDRNCHKSHHYGLVLAGAYPLYLDAYPLPEYAIYGAVSLHTIKKALLDLEAAGQLHRVRMLLLTNCTFDGVVYNPRRVMEEVLAIKPDICFLWDEAWYAFATAVPWARQRTAMVSAERLEQMLASPEYAAEYRDWAASMEGVDRSQWVDCRLLPDPAKARVRVYATHSTHKSLSAFRQASMVHVRDQDFKALTRDAFVEAFLTHTSTSPNQQLLASLDLARRQVDIEGFELVRNVYNMALVFRHRVRKDRLIGKWFRILDESDLVPDEFRASCVSSYREVRQGALAEWNEAWRSDQFVLDATRVTLFIGKTGMNGYDFREKILMERFGIQINKTSINSVLLIFTIGVTWSSVHYLLDVLRRIATDFERSQSIGGKDDRALQQRRVEEITEDLPHLPDFSEFDMAFRPVDACMFGDMRSAFYAGYEESDREHVLIGMAGRRLAEGRTLVSTTFVVPYPPGFPVLVPGQVVSKEIVYFLAQLDVKEIHGYNPDLGLSVFTDAALARMEAQRNAATAAVGSAYPVFELPADASARNGDSVAQPVTGGG
;
A
#
# COMPACT_ATOMS: atom_id res chain seq x y z
N MET A 1 -7.38 16.45 -5.19
CA MET A 1 -8.25 17.24 -6.07
C MET A 1 -9.67 16.71 -5.95
N ASP A 2 -10.55 17.24 -5.10
CA ASP A 2 -10.56 18.51 -4.40
C ASP A 2 -11.19 18.31 -3.01
N ARG A 3 -10.50 18.74 -1.94
CA ARG A 3 -11.21 19.21 -0.75
C ARG A 3 -11.76 20.56 -1.18
N ASN A 4 -13.07 20.77 -1.09
CA ASN A 4 -13.77 21.99 -1.48
C ASN A 4 -13.18 23.22 -0.79
N SER A 5 -12.12 23.81 -1.36
CA SER A 5 -12.00 25.25 -1.37
C SER A 5 -12.67 25.70 -2.66
N ALA A 6 -13.69 26.55 -2.55
CA ALA A 6 -14.29 27.25 -3.70
C ALA A 6 -13.29 28.20 -4.41
N ARG A 7 -11.98 28.06 -4.11
CA ARG A 7 -10.90 28.95 -4.49
C ARG A 7 -9.92 28.20 -5.39
N PRO A 8 -9.57 28.74 -6.57
CA PRO A 8 -8.60 28.12 -7.45
C PRO A 8 -7.20 28.15 -6.82
N ARG A 9 -6.57 26.98 -6.67
CA ARG A 9 -5.15 26.87 -6.29
C ARG A 9 -4.26 27.50 -7.37
N ARG A 10 -3.29 28.34 -6.98
CA ARG A 10 -2.35 29.02 -7.89
C ARG A 10 -1.10 28.19 -8.15
N LEU A 11 -0.68 27.36 -7.19
CA LEU A 11 0.42 26.41 -7.31
C LEU A 11 -0.07 25.09 -7.91
N ARG A 12 0.77 24.44 -8.71
CA ARG A 12 0.52 23.09 -9.25
C ARG A 12 1.54 22.13 -8.67
N VAL A 13 1.23 21.53 -7.52
CA VAL A 13 2.17 20.61 -6.87
C VAL A 13 2.08 19.22 -7.48
N SER A 14 3.22 18.75 -7.99
CA SER A 14 3.38 17.42 -8.56
C SER A 14 3.84 16.44 -7.47
N ALA A 15 2.93 15.60 -6.99
CA ALA A 15 3.22 14.56 -6.00
C ALA A 15 4.34 13.59 -6.48
N LEU A 16 4.36 13.23 -7.78
CA LEU A 16 5.43 12.40 -8.35
C LEU A 16 6.75 13.15 -8.55
N ALA A 17 6.76 14.48 -8.65
CA ALA A 17 8.02 15.23 -8.65
C ALA A 17 8.75 15.14 -7.30
N ALA A 18 8.05 14.77 -6.22
CA ALA A 18 8.70 14.42 -4.95
C ALA A 18 9.37 13.03 -4.98
N VAL A 19 8.96 12.13 -5.88
CA VAL A 19 9.66 10.84 -6.16
C VAL A 19 10.87 11.07 -7.01
N ALA A 20 10.70 11.89 -8.05
CA ALA A 20 11.72 12.12 -9.02
C ALA A 20 12.56 13.32 -8.60
N ASN A 21 13.73 13.00 -8.02
CA ASN A 21 14.81 13.89 -7.59
C ASN A 21 14.59 14.44 -6.16
N PRO A 22 15.59 14.89 -5.35
CA PRO A 22 17.06 14.79 -5.38
C PRO A 22 17.71 14.19 -4.11
N SER A 23 16.98 13.56 -3.19
CA SER A 23 17.54 13.10 -1.88
C SER A 23 18.60 11.99 -2.00
N TYR A 24 18.44 11.06 -2.95
CA TYR A 24 19.51 10.11 -3.30
C TYR A 24 20.64 10.83 -4.06
N THR A 25 20.30 11.74 -4.96
CA THR A 25 21.28 12.65 -5.58
C THR A 25 22.01 13.47 -4.52
N ARG A 26 21.42 13.73 -3.36
CA ARG A 26 22.02 14.48 -2.25
C ARG A 26 23.04 13.60 -1.53
N VAL A 27 22.66 12.41 -1.04
CA VAL A 27 23.61 11.49 -0.39
C VAL A 27 24.71 11.07 -1.38
N ASP A 28 24.38 10.77 -2.63
CA ASP A 28 25.38 10.47 -3.66
C ASP A 28 26.26 11.69 -3.98
N THR A 29 25.72 12.90 -4.05
CA THR A 29 26.53 14.10 -4.28
C THR A 29 27.43 14.39 -3.08
N TRP A 30 26.98 14.09 -1.85
CA TRP A 30 27.80 14.12 -0.63
C TRP A 30 28.94 13.09 -0.71
N ASN A 31 28.64 11.84 -1.08
CA ASN A 31 29.68 10.81 -1.28
C ASN A 31 30.68 11.22 -2.37
N LEU A 32 30.20 11.74 -3.50
CA LEU A 32 31.07 12.25 -4.58
C LEU A 32 31.90 13.47 -4.16
N LEU A 33 31.35 14.30 -3.27
CA LEU A 33 32.05 15.45 -2.69
C LEU A 33 33.15 14.97 -1.74
N ASP A 34 32.88 13.98 -0.89
CA ASP A 34 33.86 13.34 -0.01
C ASP A 34 35.03 12.76 -0.81
N ASP A 35 34.73 11.96 -1.85
CA ASP A 35 35.74 11.41 -2.75
C ASP A 35 36.57 12.52 -3.43
N ALA A 36 35.92 13.58 -3.91
CA ALA A 36 36.59 14.71 -4.54
C ALA A 36 37.48 15.49 -3.56
N CYS A 37 37.03 15.68 -2.31
CA CYS A 37 37.80 16.33 -1.26
C CYS A 37 39.02 15.51 -0.84
N ARG A 38 38.88 14.18 -0.70
CA ARG A 38 40.01 13.27 -0.44
C ARG A 38 41.04 13.32 -1.57
N HIS A 39 40.56 13.30 -2.82
CA HIS A 39 41.46 13.40 -3.97
C HIS A 39 42.17 14.76 -4.03
N LEU A 40 41.45 15.87 -3.80
CA LEU A 40 42.03 17.21 -3.73
C LEU A 40 43.11 17.31 -2.65
N ARG A 41 42.86 16.74 -1.45
CA ARG A 41 43.85 16.66 -0.37
C ARG A 41 45.10 15.91 -0.81
N ASP A 42 44.94 14.75 -1.45
CA ASP A 42 46.09 13.93 -1.87
C ASP A 42 46.91 14.64 -2.97
N VAL A 43 46.25 15.32 -3.92
CA VAL A 43 46.88 16.15 -4.97
C VAL A 43 47.63 17.35 -4.36
N ASP A 44 47.02 18.02 -3.36
CA ASP A 44 47.61 19.14 -2.65
C ASP A 44 48.87 18.72 -1.87
N LEU A 45 48.79 17.63 -1.10
CA LEU A 45 49.92 17.06 -0.35
C LEU A 45 51.05 16.57 -1.27
N ALA A 46 50.72 16.11 -2.48
CA ALA A 46 51.68 15.72 -3.49
C ALA A 46 52.32 16.92 -4.24
N GLY A 47 51.86 18.15 -4.00
CA GLY A 47 52.37 19.36 -4.65
C GLY A 47 52.03 19.46 -6.14
N LEU A 48 50.97 18.79 -6.59
CA LEU A 48 50.52 18.77 -7.98
C LEU A 48 49.56 19.94 -8.31
N ASP A 49 49.21 20.12 -9.58
CA ASP A 49 48.23 21.14 -10.00
C ASP A 49 46.82 20.79 -9.50
N LYS A 50 46.24 21.70 -8.71
CA LYS A 50 44.95 21.56 -8.02
C LYS A 50 43.78 22.19 -8.78
N THR A 51 44.03 22.86 -9.90
CA THR A 51 43.03 23.71 -10.57
C THR A 51 41.78 22.92 -10.96
N HIS A 52 41.95 21.71 -11.48
CA HIS A 52 40.85 20.84 -11.88
C HIS A 52 40.02 20.36 -10.69
N ASP A 53 40.69 19.94 -9.61
CA ASP A 53 40.05 19.35 -8.43
C ASP A 53 39.31 20.40 -7.61
N ILE A 54 39.87 21.60 -7.43
CA ILE A 54 39.18 22.74 -6.81
C ILE A 54 37.90 23.05 -7.60
N ALA A 55 37.98 23.11 -8.94
CA ALA A 55 36.81 23.34 -9.77
C ALA A 55 35.77 22.20 -9.64
N ARG A 56 36.21 20.95 -9.48
CA ARG A 56 35.33 19.80 -9.27
C ARG A 56 34.61 19.88 -7.92
N VAL A 57 35.33 20.13 -6.83
CA VAL A 57 34.77 20.29 -5.48
C VAL A 57 33.78 21.46 -5.46
N LYS A 58 34.15 22.61 -6.03
CA LYS A 58 33.26 23.78 -6.13
C LYS A 58 31.96 23.47 -6.88
N ARG A 59 32.03 22.79 -8.03
CA ARG A 59 30.83 22.38 -8.79
C ARG A 59 29.92 21.45 -7.97
N LEU A 60 30.48 20.52 -7.20
CA LEU A 60 29.70 19.62 -6.35
C LEU A 60 29.05 20.37 -5.18
N MET A 61 29.77 21.29 -4.54
CA MET A 61 29.21 22.18 -3.51
C MET A 61 28.09 23.08 -4.06
N ASP A 62 28.23 23.63 -5.26
CA ASP A 62 27.19 24.45 -5.91
C ASP A 62 25.94 23.63 -6.21
N ARG A 63 26.14 22.40 -6.70
CA ARG A 63 25.03 21.47 -6.95
C ARG A 63 24.26 21.12 -5.68
N ILE A 64 24.95 20.92 -4.56
CA ILE A 64 24.30 20.51 -3.30
C ILE A 64 23.69 21.69 -2.53
N ALA A 65 24.26 22.90 -2.66
CA ALA A 65 23.75 24.12 -2.03
C ALA A 65 22.29 24.43 -2.41
N ALA A 66 21.88 24.07 -3.63
CA ALA A 66 20.50 24.22 -4.09
C ALA A 66 19.49 23.43 -3.24
N TYR A 67 19.95 22.38 -2.54
CA TYR A 67 19.11 21.46 -1.77
C TYR A 67 19.30 21.58 -0.27
N GLU A 68 20.52 21.82 0.22
CA GLU A 68 20.86 21.84 1.66
C GLU A 68 20.06 22.85 2.50
N ARG A 69 19.34 23.80 1.87
CA ARG A 69 18.40 24.68 2.58
C ARG A 69 17.15 23.97 3.12
N TYR A 70 16.85 22.76 2.67
CA TYR A 70 15.66 21.98 3.06
C TYR A 70 15.98 20.82 4.03
N TRP A 71 17.22 20.74 4.54
CA TRP A 71 17.67 19.75 5.52
C TRP A 71 18.38 20.44 6.68
N LEU A 72 18.30 19.85 7.87
CA LEU A 72 19.04 20.38 9.02
C LEU A 72 20.52 20.02 8.94
N TYR A 73 20.83 18.80 8.51
CA TYR A 73 22.20 18.29 8.50
C TYR A 73 22.61 17.64 7.18
N PRO A 74 23.80 17.94 6.60
CA PRO A 74 24.77 18.94 7.09
C PRO A 74 24.25 20.38 7.01
N GLY A 75 23.33 20.68 6.10
CA GLY A 75 22.65 21.97 6.04
C GLY A 75 23.50 23.09 5.44
N ALA A 76 22.86 24.23 5.16
CA ALA A 76 23.50 25.36 4.48
C ALA A 76 24.69 25.96 5.24
N ALA A 77 24.65 25.97 6.58
CA ALA A 77 25.70 26.55 7.42
C ALA A 77 27.03 25.76 7.36
N ASN A 78 26.97 24.43 7.45
CA ASN A 78 28.16 23.59 7.31
C ASN A 78 28.72 23.68 5.89
N LEU A 79 27.86 23.73 4.88
CA LEU A 79 28.31 23.91 3.51
C LEU A 79 29.04 25.25 3.29
N ALA A 80 28.59 26.33 3.92
CA ALA A 80 29.29 27.61 3.90
C ALA A 80 30.67 27.52 4.57
N THR A 81 30.77 26.80 5.68
CA THR A 81 32.04 26.52 6.37
C THR A 81 33.01 25.74 5.46
N PHE A 82 32.52 24.71 4.77
CA PHE A 82 33.33 23.93 3.83
C PHE A 82 33.80 24.77 2.63
N ARG A 83 32.99 25.73 2.17
CA ARG A 83 33.41 26.69 1.14
C ARG A 83 34.56 27.58 1.63
N ALA A 84 34.47 28.09 2.86
CA ALA A 84 35.56 28.86 3.45
C ALA A 84 36.86 28.03 3.53
N HIS A 85 36.78 26.76 3.94
CA HIS A 85 37.96 25.87 3.94
C HIS A 85 38.54 25.62 2.54
N LEU A 86 37.69 25.54 1.52
CA LEU A 86 38.15 25.42 0.12
C LEU A 86 38.83 26.71 -0.36
N GLU A 87 38.29 27.88 -0.01
CA GLU A 87 38.85 29.19 -0.35
C GLU A 87 40.20 29.44 0.33
N ASP A 88 40.33 29.02 1.58
CA ASP A 88 41.57 29.08 2.37
C ASP A 88 42.57 27.97 2.00
N LEU A 89 42.24 27.09 1.04
CA LEU A 89 43.03 25.90 0.67
C LEU A 89 43.39 25.00 1.86
N SER A 90 42.52 24.94 2.87
CA SER A 90 42.64 24.04 4.02
C SER A 90 42.17 22.63 3.66
N THR A 91 42.83 21.99 2.69
CA THR A 91 42.37 20.75 2.03
C THR A 91 42.27 19.54 2.97
N VAL A 92 43.18 19.43 3.94
CA VAL A 92 43.16 18.36 4.96
C VAL A 92 41.91 18.47 5.82
N ARG A 93 41.69 19.65 6.41
CA ARG A 93 40.54 19.92 7.27
C ARG A 93 39.22 19.78 6.52
N LEU A 94 39.16 20.31 5.30
CA LEU A 94 38.00 20.16 4.42
C LEU A 94 37.66 18.67 4.20
N SER A 95 38.67 17.85 3.87
CA SER A 95 38.45 16.41 3.65
C SER A 95 37.99 15.69 4.91
N GLU A 96 38.54 16.02 6.08
CA GLU A 96 38.17 15.37 7.35
C GLU A 96 36.74 15.73 7.77
N GLU A 97 36.38 17.01 7.73
CA GLU A 97 35.04 17.46 8.12
C GLU A 97 33.95 17.00 7.13
N VAL A 98 34.23 16.99 5.83
CA VAL A 98 33.30 16.43 4.83
C VAL A 98 33.13 14.92 5.03
N SER A 99 34.22 14.16 5.24
CA SER A 99 34.15 12.72 5.53
C SER A 99 33.30 12.43 6.78
N LEU A 100 33.47 13.22 7.85
CA LEU A 100 32.66 13.11 9.06
C LEU A 100 31.18 13.41 8.76
N ALA A 101 30.91 14.48 8.00
CA ALA A 101 29.55 14.87 7.65
C ALA A 101 28.82 13.80 6.83
N VAL A 102 29.48 13.19 5.85
CA VAL A 102 28.91 12.09 5.06
C VAL A 102 28.58 10.88 5.93
N ARG A 103 29.46 10.54 6.86
CA ARG A 103 29.24 9.40 7.78
C ARG A 103 28.05 9.66 8.70
N LEU A 104 28.01 10.83 9.35
CA LEU A 104 26.92 11.21 10.24
C LEU A 104 25.58 11.34 9.51
N LEU A 105 25.58 11.90 8.29
CA LEU A 105 24.39 11.96 7.45
C LEU A 105 23.86 10.56 7.12
N SER A 106 24.74 9.62 6.81
CA SER A 106 24.35 8.26 6.41
C SER A 106 23.78 7.43 7.55
N GLU A 107 24.24 7.67 8.78
CA GLU A 107 23.87 6.88 9.96
C GLU A 107 22.74 7.53 10.78
N TYR A 108 22.69 8.87 10.83
CA TYR A 108 21.82 9.61 11.75
C TYR A 108 20.91 10.64 11.05
N GLY A 109 21.09 10.93 9.76
CA GLY A 109 20.26 11.89 9.04
C GLY A 109 20.28 13.29 9.68
N ASP A 110 19.10 13.91 9.83
CA ASP A 110 18.95 15.22 10.47
C ASP A 110 19.30 15.19 11.98
N ARG A 111 19.25 14.01 12.63
CA ARG A 111 19.63 13.86 14.05
C ARG A 111 21.09 14.20 14.31
N ALA A 112 21.96 14.08 13.30
CA ALA A 112 23.34 14.50 13.38
C ALA A 112 23.50 16.00 13.69
N GLY A 113 22.48 16.83 13.42
CA GLY A 113 22.48 18.25 13.80
C GLY A 113 22.52 18.50 15.31
N LEU A 114 22.27 17.48 16.15
CA LEU A 114 22.44 17.56 17.61
C LEU A 114 23.85 17.24 18.10
N PHE A 115 24.70 16.65 17.25
CA PHE A 115 26.00 16.20 17.68
C PHE A 115 26.97 17.38 17.79
N ASP A 116 27.74 17.39 18.87
CA ASP A 116 28.89 18.26 18.98
C ASP A 116 29.98 17.72 18.07
N THR A 117 30.09 18.28 16.86
CA THR A 117 31.06 17.87 15.85
C THR A 117 32.51 18.18 16.25
N THR A 118 32.73 18.89 17.36
CA THR A 118 34.07 19.13 17.92
C THR A 118 34.56 17.99 18.82
N ALA A 119 33.65 17.13 19.32
CA ALA A 119 33.97 15.97 20.14
C ALA A 119 34.37 14.75 19.28
N SER A 120 35.00 13.72 19.87
CA SER A 120 35.33 12.51 19.12
C SER A 120 34.08 11.71 18.75
N LEU A 121 34.11 11.01 17.61
CA LEU A 121 32.96 10.23 17.13
C LEU A 121 32.46 9.20 18.17
N ALA A 122 33.38 8.54 18.88
CA ALA A 122 33.03 7.56 19.91
C ALA A 122 32.26 8.18 21.08
N GLU A 123 32.57 9.43 21.45
CA GLU A 123 31.84 10.17 22.49
C GLU A 123 30.48 10.63 21.98
N GLN A 124 30.38 11.06 20.70
CA GLN A 124 29.11 11.41 20.07
C GLN A 124 28.16 10.20 19.99
N GLU A 125 28.65 9.04 19.54
CA GLU A 125 27.90 7.78 19.45
C GLU A 125 27.44 7.31 20.84
N LEU A 126 28.32 7.39 21.85
CA LEU A 126 27.98 7.02 23.23
C LEU A 126 26.86 7.90 23.80
N VAL A 127 26.89 9.20 23.56
CA VAL A 127 25.84 10.13 23.99
C VAL A 127 24.52 9.87 23.24
N ALA A 128 24.59 9.59 21.94
CA ALA A 128 23.42 9.27 21.11
C ALA A 128 22.73 7.96 21.54
N GLN A 129 23.52 6.95 21.92
CA GLN A 129 23.04 5.66 22.41
C GLN A 129 22.54 5.74 23.86
N ALA A 130 23.20 6.49 24.73
CA ALA A 130 22.88 6.57 26.16
C ALA A 130 21.56 7.30 26.45
N LYS A 131 21.16 8.27 25.61
CA LYS A 131 20.03 9.14 25.93
C LYS A 131 18.65 8.58 25.56
N GLN A 132 18.54 7.58 24.66
CA GLN A 132 17.25 7.09 24.12
C GLN A 132 16.26 8.18 23.64
N GLN A 133 16.74 9.42 23.45
CA GLN A 133 15.90 10.57 23.11
C GLN A 133 15.43 10.46 21.66
N GLN A 134 14.13 10.71 21.48
CA GLN A 134 13.53 10.83 20.16
C GLN A 134 13.85 12.21 19.60
N PHE A 135 14.23 12.28 18.33
CA PHE A 135 14.57 13.53 17.66
C PHE A 135 13.75 13.69 16.38
N TYR A 136 13.23 14.89 16.16
CA TYR A 136 12.43 15.22 14.98
C TYR A 136 12.79 16.57 14.37
N THR A 137 12.56 16.71 13.06
CA THR A 137 12.65 17.99 12.38
C THR A 137 11.28 18.68 12.40
N VAL A 138 11.24 19.95 12.83
CA VAL A 138 10.05 20.81 12.76
C VAL A 138 10.35 21.94 11.79
N LEU A 139 9.51 22.08 10.78
CA LEU A 139 9.59 23.18 9.82
C LEU A 139 9.00 24.44 10.46
N LEU A 140 9.73 25.55 10.38
CA LEU A 140 9.24 26.88 10.72
C LEU A 140 9.31 27.74 9.46
N ALA A 141 8.16 28.08 8.90
CA ALA A 141 8.09 29.04 7.83
C ALA A 141 7.98 30.45 8.45
N ASP A 142 9.07 31.20 8.40
CA ASP A 142 9.21 32.56 8.93
C ASP A 142 10.32 33.29 8.14
N ASP A 143 10.05 34.51 7.68
CA ASP A 143 11.00 35.36 6.95
C ASP A 143 11.74 36.35 7.88
N ALA A 144 11.48 36.30 9.18
CA ALA A 144 12.16 37.13 10.17
C ALA A 144 13.67 36.84 10.18
N PRO A 145 14.54 37.87 10.19
CA PRO A 145 15.98 37.67 10.31
C PRO A 145 16.29 36.88 11.57
N SER A 146 17.14 35.85 11.46
CA SER A 146 17.58 35.05 12.61
C SER A 146 18.38 35.84 13.66
N THR A 147 18.80 37.06 13.32
CA THR A 147 19.49 38.01 14.21
C THR A 147 18.57 39.08 14.80
N ALA A 148 17.27 39.04 14.48
CA ALA A 148 16.30 39.96 15.05
C ALA A 148 16.08 39.63 16.53
N PRO A 149 16.14 40.62 17.45
CA PRO A 149 15.78 40.38 18.84
C PRO A 149 14.35 39.85 18.91
N ASP A 150 14.14 38.81 19.73
CA ASP A 150 12.86 38.12 19.92
C ASP A 150 12.35 37.35 18.68
N SER A 151 13.25 36.86 17.83
CA SER A 151 12.86 35.94 16.75
C SER A 151 12.21 34.67 17.31
N LEU A 152 11.09 34.23 16.72
CA LEU A 152 10.36 33.05 17.21
C LEU A 152 11.25 31.80 17.23
N ALA A 153 12.13 31.66 16.23
CA ALA A 153 13.08 30.57 16.16
C ALA A 153 14.03 30.53 17.38
N GLU A 154 14.54 31.69 17.82
CA GLU A 154 15.38 31.77 19.01
C GLU A 154 14.59 31.53 20.30
N CYS A 155 13.38 32.08 20.42
CA CYS A 155 12.52 31.83 21.57
C CYS A 155 12.21 30.33 21.73
N LEU A 156 11.84 29.64 20.64
CA LEU A 156 11.61 28.19 20.65
C LEU A 156 12.89 27.39 20.96
N ARG A 157 14.05 27.81 20.45
CA ARG A 157 15.34 27.18 20.79
C ARG A 157 15.68 27.35 22.28
N ALA A 158 15.38 28.52 22.87
CA ALA A 158 15.64 28.81 24.27
C ALA A 158 14.77 27.99 25.24
N LEU A 159 13.61 27.49 24.80
CA LEU A 159 12.72 26.64 25.58
C LEU A 159 13.13 25.16 25.61
N ARG A 160 14.16 24.76 24.86
CA ARG A 160 14.60 23.36 24.81
C ARG A 160 15.31 22.96 26.09
N THR A 161 14.87 21.85 26.67
CA THR A 161 15.53 21.26 27.83
C THR A 161 16.25 19.98 27.40
N PRO A 162 17.57 19.83 27.62
CA PRO A 162 18.32 18.63 27.23
C PRO A 162 17.86 17.32 27.90
N SER A 163 16.96 17.38 28.89
CA SER A 163 16.37 16.24 29.58
C SER A 163 15.05 15.74 28.99
N ASP A 164 14.46 16.45 28.02
CA ASP A 164 13.18 16.02 27.45
C ASP A 164 13.36 14.71 26.65
N ASP A 165 12.36 13.82 26.76
CA ASP A 165 12.26 12.54 26.05
C ASP A 165 12.14 12.70 24.53
N VAL A 166 11.46 13.77 24.11
CA VAL A 166 11.32 14.21 22.72
C VAL A 166 12.03 15.54 22.54
N GLN A 167 12.94 15.59 21.58
CA GLN A 167 13.65 16.78 21.12
C GLN A 167 13.23 17.08 19.69
N TYR A 168 13.22 18.35 19.32
CA TYR A 168 13.08 18.72 17.91
C TYR A 168 14.07 19.81 17.54
N ALA A 169 14.43 19.88 16.26
CA ALA A 169 15.20 20.97 15.67
C ALA A 169 14.36 21.77 14.66
N LEU A 170 14.71 23.05 14.47
CA LEU A 170 13.94 23.95 13.61
C LEU A 170 14.64 24.10 12.25
N LEU A 171 13.95 23.67 11.19
CA LEU A 171 14.31 23.98 9.81
C LEU A 171 13.55 25.24 9.41
N VAL A 172 14.26 26.35 9.17
CA VAL A 172 13.63 27.65 8.88
C VAL A 172 13.60 27.92 7.38
N VAL A 173 12.45 28.30 6.86
CA VAL A 173 12.24 28.69 5.45
C VAL A 173 11.47 30.00 5.35
N SER A 174 11.67 30.77 4.30
CA SER A 174 11.19 32.16 4.21
C SER A 174 9.96 32.38 3.33
N SER A 175 9.39 31.34 2.71
CA SER A 175 8.23 31.48 1.81
C SER A 175 7.34 30.24 1.80
N ILE A 176 6.13 30.38 1.28
CA ILE A 176 5.18 29.26 1.11
C ILE A 176 5.72 28.22 0.11
N GLU A 177 6.28 28.66 -1.01
CA GLU A 177 6.93 27.75 -1.97
C GLU A 177 8.09 26.95 -1.34
N ASP A 178 8.92 27.58 -0.51
CA ASP A 178 9.99 26.88 0.20
C ASP A 178 9.44 25.89 1.22
N ALA A 179 8.36 26.24 1.93
CA ALA A 179 7.72 25.37 2.92
C ALA A 179 7.14 24.10 2.29
N ILE A 180 6.39 24.24 1.18
CA ILE A 180 5.85 23.10 0.43
C ILE A 180 7.00 22.25 -0.14
N THR A 181 8.06 22.90 -0.64
CA THR A 181 9.24 22.20 -1.17
C THR A 181 9.95 21.40 -0.06
N ALA A 182 10.13 21.97 1.12
CA ALA A 182 10.73 21.27 2.26
C ALA A 182 9.93 20.02 2.64
N VAL A 183 8.60 20.13 2.78
CA VAL A 183 7.71 19.00 3.13
C VAL A 183 7.70 17.91 2.06
N ALA A 184 7.80 18.27 0.79
CA ALA A 184 7.87 17.32 -0.32
C ALA A 184 9.20 16.54 -0.36
N LEU A 185 10.31 17.18 0.05
CA LEU A 185 11.66 16.64 -0.12
C LEU A 185 12.24 15.99 1.14
N ASN A 186 11.95 16.53 2.32
CA ASN A 186 12.52 16.06 3.57
C ASN A 186 11.53 15.17 4.34
N GLY A 187 11.79 13.86 4.32
CA GLY A 187 11.05 12.85 5.07
C GLY A 187 11.07 13.04 6.59
N GLU A 188 12.14 13.66 7.11
CA GLU A 188 12.38 13.84 8.55
C GLU A 188 11.49 14.93 9.18
N ILE A 189 10.86 15.79 8.38
CA ILE A 189 9.91 16.80 8.89
C ILE A 189 8.68 16.10 9.46
N GLN A 190 8.41 16.33 10.75
CA GLN A 190 7.29 15.73 11.48
C GLN A 190 6.22 16.74 11.91
N ALA A 191 6.52 18.04 11.89
CA ALA A 191 5.51 19.09 12.07
C ALA A 191 5.92 20.35 11.30
N ALA A 192 4.95 21.22 10.99
CA ALA A 192 5.19 22.50 10.34
C ALA A 192 4.44 23.63 11.04
N ILE A 193 5.14 24.73 11.29
CA ILE A 193 4.62 25.98 11.85
C ILE A 193 4.66 27.02 10.73
N ILE A 194 3.51 27.53 10.32
CA ILE A 194 3.37 28.43 9.17
C ILE A 194 2.87 29.79 9.65
N ARG A 195 3.55 30.86 9.27
CA ARG A 195 3.11 32.23 9.52
C ARG A 195 2.16 32.70 8.40
N HIS A 196 1.03 33.32 8.77
CA HIS A 196 -0.06 33.61 7.84
C HIS A 196 0.29 34.62 6.73
N ASP A 197 1.17 35.58 7.01
CA ASP A 197 1.57 36.69 6.13
C ASP A 197 2.89 36.44 5.37
N LEU A 198 3.26 35.17 5.17
CA LEU A 198 4.44 34.82 4.38
C LEU A 198 4.25 35.11 2.89
N PRO A 199 5.33 35.52 2.19
CA PRO A 199 5.28 35.62 0.74
C PRO A 199 5.02 34.25 0.10
N LEU A 200 4.12 34.20 -0.89
CA LEU A 200 3.88 32.99 -1.67
C LEU A 200 5.18 32.47 -2.31
N ARG A 201 5.92 33.36 -2.97
CA ARG A 201 7.06 33.03 -3.83
C ARG A 201 8.38 33.01 -3.06
N SER A 202 9.23 32.05 -3.39
CA SER A 202 10.60 32.01 -2.91
C SER A 202 11.46 33.06 -3.62
N HIS A 203 12.34 33.72 -2.87
CA HIS A 203 13.31 34.67 -3.43
C HIS A 203 14.33 34.00 -4.36
N ASP A 204 14.70 32.75 -4.05
CA ASP A 204 15.75 32.00 -4.74
C ASP A 204 15.19 30.67 -5.29
N ARG A 205 14.21 30.74 -6.21
CA ARG A 205 13.61 29.53 -6.79
C ARG A 205 14.67 28.67 -7.49
N VAL A 206 14.79 27.42 -7.06
CA VAL A 206 15.67 26.44 -7.70
C VAL A 206 14.96 25.74 -8.87
N PRO A 207 15.66 25.26 -9.91
CA PRO A 207 15.03 24.63 -11.08
C PRO A 207 14.06 23.48 -10.73
N LEU A 208 14.32 22.73 -9.66
CA LEU A 208 13.43 21.68 -9.17
C LEU A 208 12.04 22.21 -8.79
N MET A 209 11.95 23.42 -8.24
CA MET A 209 10.67 24.01 -7.83
C MET A 209 9.76 24.29 -9.03
N ASN A 210 10.31 24.48 -10.22
CA ASN A 210 9.48 24.59 -11.43
C ASN A 210 8.85 23.24 -11.80
N THR A 211 9.56 22.13 -11.55
CA THR A 211 9.04 20.78 -11.75
C THR A 211 8.06 20.38 -10.65
N LEU A 212 8.33 20.77 -9.41
CA LEU A 212 7.53 20.42 -8.24
C LEU A 212 6.28 21.28 -8.11
N LEU A 213 6.36 22.59 -8.32
CA LEU A 213 5.30 23.57 -8.02
C LEU A 213 4.68 24.21 -9.29
N GLY A 214 5.25 23.91 -10.48
CA GLY A 214 4.92 24.56 -11.74
C GLY A 214 5.76 25.81 -12.04
N ALA A 215 5.76 26.23 -13.31
CA ALA A 215 6.44 27.47 -13.73
C ALA A 215 5.84 28.70 -13.05
N ALA A 216 6.66 29.73 -12.81
CA ALA A 216 6.16 31.02 -12.36
C ALA A 216 5.21 31.60 -13.43
N CYS A 217 3.97 31.87 -13.07
CA CYS A 217 3.05 32.65 -13.90
C CYS A 217 3.03 34.07 -13.34
N GLU A 218 3.17 35.08 -14.20
CA GLU A 218 3.32 36.50 -13.82
C GLU A 218 2.03 37.11 -13.21
N ASP A 219 0.87 36.47 -13.38
CA ASP A 219 -0.45 37.00 -12.99
C ASP A 219 -0.81 36.82 -11.48
N ALA A 220 0.14 36.43 -10.61
CA ALA A 220 -0.14 36.08 -9.20
C ALA A 220 0.15 37.21 -8.18
N LEU A 221 -0.05 38.47 -8.56
CA LEU A 221 0.07 39.64 -7.67
C LEU A 221 -1.34 40.16 -7.30
N THR A 222 -2.10 39.38 -6.55
CA THR A 222 -3.35 39.84 -5.92
C THR A 222 -3.10 40.15 -4.45
N THR A 223 -3.59 41.30 -4.00
CA THR A 223 -3.27 41.95 -2.71
C THR A 223 -3.98 41.38 -1.47
N GLU A 224 -4.85 40.39 -1.63
CA GLU A 224 -5.55 39.72 -0.52
C GLU A 224 -5.54 38.21 -0.77
N THR A 225 -4.54 37.49 -0.28
CA THR A 225 -4.45 36.06 -0.55
C THR A 225 -4.11 35.28 0.73
N GLN A 226 -5.07 34.46 1.17
CA GLN A 226 -4.90 33.47 2.24
C GLN A 226 -3.94 32.34 1.79
N ASP A 227 -2.69 32.69 1.49
CA ASP A 227 -1.65 31.81 0.94
C ASP A 227 -1.34 30.64 1.87
N TRP A 228 -1.51 30.87 3.16
CA TRP A 228 -1.38 29.88 4.22
C TRP A 228 -2.41 28.73 4.08
N VAL A 229 -3.64 28.99 3.62
CA VAL A 229 -4.64 27.95 3.34
C VAL A 229 -4.15 27.03 2.21
N GLU A 230 -3.70 27.63 1.10
CA GLU A 230 -3.17 26.89 -0.04
C GLU A 230 -1.92 26.07 0.35
N CYS A 231 -1.07 26.63 1.23
CA CYS A 231 0.07 25.93 1.80
C CYS A 231 -0.35 24.65 2.55
N ALA A 232 -1.29 24.79 3.49
CA ALA A 232 -1.75 23.67 4.31
C ALA A 232 -2.47 22.60 3.48
N GLU A 233 -3.27 23.00 2.50
CA GLU A 233 -3.92 22.06 1.58
C GLU A 233 -2.89 21.19 0.84
N TRP A 234 -1.82 21.79 0.33
CA TRP A 234 -0.73 21.04 -0.32
C TRP A 234 0.07 20.19 0.66
N MET A 235 0.35 20.69 1.86
CA MET A 235 1.02 19.91 2.90
C MET A 235 0.20 18.69 3.31
N ARG A 236 -1.13 18.82 3.48
CA ARG A 236 -2.03 17.70 3.75
C ARG A 236 -2.10 16.72 2.57
N GLU A 237 -2.07 17.21 1.34
CA GLU A 237 -2.05 16.35 0.16
C GLU A 237 -0.74 15.58 0.00
N LEU A 238 0.40 16.13 0.43
CA LEU A 238 1.70 15.45 0.41
C LEU A 238 1.88 14.53 1.63
N ARG A 239 1.73 15.08 2.83
CA ARG A 239 2.04 14.49 4.15
C ARG A 239 0.87 14.72 5.12
N PRO A 240 -0.26 14.00 4.99
CA PRO A 240 -1.46 14.25 5.80
C PRO A 240 -1.24 14.05 7.31
N HIS A 241 -0.27 13.21 7.69
CA HIS A 241 -0.03 12.82 9.07
C HIS A 241 0.89 13.75 9.86
N ILE A 242 1.57 14.73 9.25
CA ILE A 242 2.38 15.69 10.01
C ILE A 242 1.47 16.74 10.66
N ASP A 243 1.84 17.22 11.83
CA ASP A 243 1.07 18.25 12.54
C ASP A 243 1.32 19.62 11.90
N LEU A 244 0.27 20.40 11.65
CA LEU A 244 0.31 21.73 11.04
C LEU A 244 -0.22 22.78 12.01
N TYR A 245 0.59 23.79 12.28
CA TYR A 245 0.27 24.90 13.18
C TYR A 245 0.31 26.24 12.45
N LEU A 246 -0.69 27.09 12.66
CA LEU A 246 -0.76 28.43 12.07
C LEU A 246 -0.37 29.49 13.10
N LEU A 247 0.44 30.46 12.69
CA LEU A 247 0.71 31.68 13.45
C LEU A 247 0.02 32.85 12.77
N THR A 248 -0.85 33.53 13.51
CA THR A 248 -1.62 34.67 13.02
C THR A 248 -1.51 35.88 13.95
N ASP A 249 -1.56 37.07 13.35
CA ASP A 249 -1.74 38.35 14.03
C ASP A 249 -3.15 38.94 13.79
N GLU A 250 -4.01 38.23 13.03
CA GLU A 250 -5.36 38.68 12.68
C GLU A 250 -6.32 38.61 13.85
N SER A 251 -7.06 39.70 14.10
CA SER A 251 -8.00 39.82 15.22
C SER A 251 -9.05 38.70 15.26
N ILE A 252 -9.22 38.04 16.41
CA ILE A 252 -10.31 37.06 16.67
C ILE A 252 -11.70 37.66 16.41
N ALA A 253 -11.83 38.99 16.48
CA ALA A 253 -13.09 39.69 16.27
C ALA A 253 -13.47 39.88 14.78
N ALA A 254 -12.61 39.49 13.84
CA ALA A 254 -12.98 39.43 12.43
C ALA A 254 -13.89 38.21 12.22
N GLU A 255 -15.14 38.43 11.78
CA GLU A 255 -16.03 37.35 11.35
C GLU A 255 -15.45 36.71 10.08
N THR A 256 -14.76 35.57 10.22
CA THR A 256 -14.36 34.75 9.09
C THR A 256 -15.47 33.73 8.79
N GLU A 257 -16.48 34.16 8.03
CA GLU A 257 -17.43 33.21 7.44
C GLU A 257 -16.67 32.30 6.44
N ASP A 258 -16.76 30.98 6.65
CA ASP A 258 -16.27 29.90 5.78
C ASP A 258 -14.74 29.70 5.63
N GLU A 259 -13.94 29.84 6.70
CA GLU A 259 -12.53 29.40 6.66
C GLU A 259 -12.38 27.88 6.85
N PRO A 260 -11.63 27.18 5.96
CA PRO A 260 -11.45 25.73 6.06
C PRO A 260 -10.53 25.35 7.24
N ASP A 261 -10.97 24.37 8.03
CA ASP A 261 -10.23 23.79 9.16
C ASP A 261 -9.10 22.85 8.65
N VAL A 262 -8.00 23.43 8.18
CA VAL A 262 -6.86 22.69 7.58
C VAL A 262 -5.68 22.52 8.56
N TYR A 263 -5.56 23.43 9.52
CA TYR A 263 -4.52 23.44 10.55
C TYR A 263 -5.00 22.76 11.83
N ASP A 264 -4.12 22.04 12.52
CA ASP A 264 -4.48 21.36 13.76
C ASP A 264 -4.68 22.34 14.93
N ARG A 265 -3.97 23.48 14.91
CA ARG A 265 -4.11 24.55 15.91
C ARG A 265 -3.56 25.88 15.40
N THR A 266 -4.22 26.98 15.77
CA THR A 266 -3.80 28.36 15.47
C THR A 266 -3.31 29.07 16.73
N PHE A 267 -2.25 29.87 16.62
CA PHE A 267 -1.61 30.60 17.70
C PHE A 267 -1.43 32.08 17.36
N TYR A 268 -1.43 32.92 18.39
CA TYR A 268 -1.13 34.34 18.27
C TYR A 268 0.35 34.63 18.53
N ARG A 269 1.00 35.37 17.62
CA ARG A 269 2.47 35.54 17.57
C ARG A 269 3.08 36.08 18.87
N LEU A 270 2.41 37.01 19.55
CA LEU A 270 3.01 37.80 20.63
C LEU A 270 2.86 37.22 22.04
N ASN A 271 2.05 36.17 22.26
CA ASN A 271 1.72 35.73 23.63
C ASN A 271 2.01 34.25 23.95
N ASP A 272 2.18 33.36 22.97
CA ASP A 272 1.99 31.91 23.21
C ASP A 272 3.17 31.00 22.81
N VAL A 273 4.42 31.49 22.78
CA VAL A 273 5.57 30.66 22.35
C VAL A 273 5.76 29.40 23.22
N THR A 274 5.51 29.50 24.52
CA THR A 274 5.57 28.34 25.44
C THR A 274 4.48 27.32 25.13
N ASP A 275 3.24 27.75 24.90
CA ASP A 275 2.13 26.86 24.57
C ASP A 275 2.30 26.23 23.18
N LEU A 276 2.82 26.98 22.21
CA LEU A 276 3.23 26.46 20.91
C LEU A 276 4.26 25.33 21.06
N ASN A 277 5.34 25.57 21.82
CA ASN A 277 6.35 24.55 22.09
C ASN A 277 5.75 23.30 22.75
N SER A 278 4.92 23.47 23.78
CA SER A 278 4.24 22.37 24.46
C SER A 278 3.31 21.59 23.54
N THR A 279 2.61 22.28 22.63
CA THR A 279 1.72 21.66 21.65
C THR A 279 2.49 20.82 20.64
N VAL A 280 3.58 21.36 20.08
CA VAL A 280 4.45 20.64 19.14
C VAL A 280 4.98 19.36 19.80
N LEU A 281 5.51 19.47 21.03
CA LEU A 281 5.99 18.29 21.78
C LEU A 281 4.88 17.28 22.05
N ALA A 282 3.66 17.73 22.38
CA ALA A 282 2.52 16.86 22.61
C ALA A 282 2.09 16.12 21.32
N GLY A 283 2.06 16.80 20.17
CA GLY A 283 1.77 16.20 18.87
C GLY A 283 2.76 15.11 18.49
N LEU A 284 4.06 15.41 18.60
CA LEU A 284 5.14 14.46 18.35
C LEU A 284 5.07 13.23 19.27
N ARG A 285 4.87 13.44 20.58
CA ARG A 285 4.66 12.33 21.54
C ARG A 285 3.44 11.50 21.19
N ASN A 286 2.32 12.14 20.85
CA ASN A 286 1.09 11.45 20.49
C ASN A 286 1.31 10.58 19.26
N ARG A 287 1.96 11.06 18.19
CA ARG A 287 2.22 10.26 16.99
C ARG A 287 3.18 9.10 17.24
N PHE A 288 4.23 9.33 18.03
CA PHE A 288 5.19 8.29 18.43
C PHE A 288 4.61 7.23 19.36
N ALA A 289 3.60 7.56 20.17
CA ALA A 289 3.02 6.60 21.11
C ALA A 289 2.52 5.33 20.39
N THR A 290 2.72 4.19 21.03
CA THR A 290 2.18 2.89 20.60
C THR A 290 1.35 2.35 21.76
N PRO A 291 0.08 2.77 21.87
CA PRO A 291 -0.71 2.55 23.08
C PRO A 291 -0.68 1.12 23.60
N PHE A 292 -0.72 0.13 22.71
CA PHE A 292 -0.69 -1.27 23.10
C PHE A 292 0.73 -1.78 23.36
N PHE A 293 1.71 -1.46 22.51
CA PHE A 293 3.10 -1.89 22.74
C PHE A 293 3.71 -1.25 24.00
N ASP A 294 3.44 0.03 24.25
CA ASP A 294 3.91 0.75 25.43
C ASP A 294 3.34 0.12 26.71
N ALA A 295 2.06 -0.25 26.69
CA ALA A 295 1.41 -0.97 27.78
C ALA A 295 2.02 -2.37 27.98
N LEU A 296 2.34 -3.08 26.90
CA LEU A 296 2.99 -4.39 26.93
C LEU A 296 4.41 -4.29 27.53
N CYS A 297 5.18 -3.26 27.16
CA CYS A 297 6.48 -2.97 27.76
C CYS A 297 6.36 -2.67 29.26
N ALA A 298 5.39 -1.85 29.65
CA ALA A 298 5.13 -1.55 31.07
C ALA A 298 4.75 -2.81 31.85
N TYR A 299 3.90 -3.68 31.29
CA TYR A 299 3.56 -4.98 31.88
C TYR A 299 4.79 -5.88 32.03
N ALA A 300 5.62 -5.99 30.99
CA ALA A 300 6.83 -6.82 31.01
C ALA A 300 7.83 -6.34 32.08
N GLY A 301 7.95 -5.03 32.28
CA GLY A 301 8.81 -4.43 33.30
C GLY A 301 8.27 -4.55 34.74
N ALA A 302 6.97 -4.75 34.92
CA ALA A 302 6.35 -4.79 36.25
C ALA A 302 6.72 -6.06 37.04
N PRO A 303 6.86 -5.98 38.37
CA PRO A 303 7.04 -7.14 39.24
C PRO A 303 5.69 -7.84 39.49
N VAL A 304 5.34 -8.82 38.65
CA VAL A 304 4.08 -9.57 38.75
C VAL A 304 4.34 -11.00 39.25
N GLY A 305 3.54 -11.45 40.23
CA GLY A 305 3.51 -12.85 40.70
C GLY A 305 2.62 -13.72 39.82
N GLN A 306 3.07 -14.94 39.50
CA GLN A 306 2.46 -15.76 38.46
C GLN A 306 1.62 -16.92 39.03
N PHE A 307 0.29 -16.84 38.86
CA PHE A 307 -0.67 -17.94 39.06
C PHE A 307 -1.64 -18.08 37.88
N HIS A 308 -1.34 -17.41 36.76
CA HIS A 308 -2.15 -17.44 35.55
C HIS A 308 -1.97 -18.78 34.80
N ALA A 309 -2.95 -19.15 33.97
CA ALA A 309 -2.98 -20.41 33.21
C ALA A 309 -1.85 -20.59 32.17
N LEU A 310 -0.99 -19.59 31.98
CA LEU A 310 0.12 -19.61 31.01
C LEU A 310 1.42 -19.98 31.74
N PRO A 311 1.95 -21.21 31.60
CA PRO A 311 3.17 -21.63 32.28
C PRO A 311 4.41 -20.90 31.76
N VAL A 312 4.40 -20.52 30.48
CA VAL A 312 5.49 -19.83 29.79
C VAL A 312 5.62 -18.36 30.17
N ALA A 313 4.57 -17.76 30.72
CA ALA A 313 4.58 -16.35 31.08
C ALA A 313 5.63 -16.10 32.17
N ARG A 314 6.37 -15.00 32.01
CA ARG A 314 7.56 -14.65 32.81
C ARG A 314 8.74 -15.63 32.67
N GLY A 315 8.63 -16.65 31.82
CA GLY A 315 9.72 -17.55 31.40
C GLY A 315 10.19 -18.57 32.43
N ALA A 316 9.59 -18.64 33.63
CA ALA A 316 10.06 -19.53 34.69
C ALA A 316 10.07 -21.01 34.28
N SER A 317 9.04 -21.46 33.54
CA SER A 317 8.98 -22.84 33.03
C SER A 317 10.03 -23.15 31.96
N ILE A 318 10.59 -22.12 31.32
CA ILE A 318 11.60 -22.24 30.27
C ILE A 318 13.00 -22.22 30.88
N PHE A 319 13.34 -21.17 31.63
CA PHE A 319 14.69 -20.98 32.17
C PHE A 319 15.03 -21.96 33.32
N ASN A 320 14.03 -22.43 34.07
CA ASN A 320 14.25 -23.45 35.10
C ASN A 320 14.19 -24.88 34.55
N SER A 321 13.78 -25.06 33.29
CA SER A 321 13.78 -26.38 32.66
C SER A 321 15.20 -26.79 32.28
N LYS A 322 15.56 -28.05 32.49
CA LYS A 322 16.85 -28.59 32.03
C LYS A 322 16.92 -28.79 30.53
N SER A 323 15.78 -28.75 29.83
CA SER A 323 15.67 -29.11 28.42
C SER A 323 15.09 -28.01 27.52
N LEU A 324 14.72 -26.84 28.07
CA LEU A 324 14.12 -25.74 27.31
C LEU A 324 14.90 -24.42 27.40
N GLN A 325 16.11 -24.44 27.96
CA GLN A 325 16.93 -23.21 28.05
C GLN A 325 17.30 -22.66 26.68
N ASP A 326 17.49 -23.53 25.69
CA ASP A 326 17.71 -23.19 24.29
C ASP A 326 16.60 -22.33 23.69
N MET A 327 15.33 -22.58 24.05
CA MET A 327 14.19 -21.74 23.65
C MET A 327 14.33 -20.32 24.24
N GLY A 328 14.72 -20.23 25.51
CA GLY A 328 14.93 -18.97 26.22
C GLY A 328 16.07 -18.14 25.64
N GLU A 329 17.18 -18.80 25.32
CA GLU A 329 18.36 -18.19 24.70
C GLU A 329 18.09 -17.74 23.27
N PHE A 330 17.36 -18.55 22.49
CA PHE A 330 17.05 -18.25 21.10
C PHE A 330 16.13 -17.04 20.94
N TYR A 331 15.01 -17.00 21.68
CA TYR A 331 14.04 -15.91 21.56
C TYR A 331 14.34 -14.71 22.46
N GLY A 332 15.15 -14.90 23.51
CA GLY A 332 15.43 -13.90 24.51
C GLY A 332 14.31 -13.75 25.55
N ARG A 333 14.66 -13.17 26.71
CA ARG A 333 13.77 -13.13 27.88
C ARG A 333 12.52 -12.26 27.69
N ASN A 334 12.62 -11.18 26.91
CA ASN A 334 11.56 -10.17 26.80
C ASN A 334 10.26 -10.73 26.22
N ILE A 335 10.31 -11.67 25.28
CA ILE A 335 9.09 -12.26 24.71
C ILE A 335 8.28 -12.99 25.78
N PHE A 336 8.94 -13.70 26.70
CA PHE A 336 8.28 -14.42 27.79
C PHE A 336 7.80 -13.47 28.88
N MET A 337 8.51 -12.36 29.10
CA MET A 337 8.10 -11.33 30.06
C MET A 337 6.87 -10.55 29.59
N ALA A 338 6.73 -10.39 28.27
CA ALA A 338 5.56 -9.80 27.61
C ALA A 338 4.39 -10.81 27.44
N GLU A 339 4.62 -12.11 27.65
CA GLU A 339 3.57 -13.12 27.49
C GLU A 339 2.51 -13.03 28.58
N THR A 340 1.24 -12.91 28.18
CA THR A 340 0.11 -12.58 29.07
C THR A 340 -1.24 -12.81 28.38
N SER A 341 -2.33 -12.62 29.12
CA SER A 341 -3.71 -12.69 28.62
C SER A 341 -4.51 -11.43 28.98
N SER A 342 -5.72 -11.31 28.44
CA SER A 342 -6.67 -10.24 28.77
C SER A 342 -7.08 -10.22 30.24
N THR A 343 -6.94 -11.34 30.97
CA THR A 343 -7.31 -11.43 32.39
C THR A 343 -6.27 -10.85 33.35
N SER A 344 -5.05 -10.56 32.87
CA SER A 344 -3.97 -10.03 33.70
C SER A 344 -4.16 -8.56 34.09
N GLY A 345 -5.19 -7.88 33.56
CA GLY A 345 -5.47 -6.46 33.79
C GLY A 345 -4.52 -5.52 33.03
N GLY A 346 -5.03 -4.37 32.58
CA GLY A 346 -4.20 -3.28 32.01
C GLY A 346 -3.82 -3.40 30.52
N LEU A 347 -4.09 -4.53 29.84
CA LEU A 347 -3.69 -4.74 28.43
C LEU A 347 -4.85 -4.79 27.42
N ASP A 348 -6.09 -4.58 27.88
CA ASP A 348 -7.31 -4.61 27.05
C ASP A 348 -7.66 -6.02 26.51
N SER A 349 -8.84 -6.18 25.92
CA SER A 349 -9.29 -7.43 25.28
C SER A 349 -9.45 -7.24 23.79
N LEU A 350 -8.83 -8.06 22.94
CA LEU A 350 -9.03 -7.96 21.49
C LEU A 350 -10.49 -8.22 21.07
N LEU A 351 -11.18 -9.09 21.81
CA LEU A 351 -12.56 -9.47 21.51
C LEU A 351 -13.57 -8.40 21.92
N ASP A 352 -13.19 -7.50 22.84
CA ASP A 352 -14.03 -6.40 23.30
C ASP A 352 -13.13 -5.21 23.71
N PRO A 353 -12.54 -4.50 22.73
CA PRO A 353 -11.50 -3.52 23.00
C PRO A 353 -12.08 -2.19 23.49
N HIS A 354 -11.69 -1.77 24.69
CA HIS A 354 -12.09 -0.49 25.33
C HIS A 354 -10.91 0.38 25.77
N GLY A 355 -9.70 -0.16 25.76
CA GLY A 355 -8.48 0.44 26.30
C GLY A 355 -7.38 0.61 25.27
N ASN A 356 -6.20 0.05 25.55
CA ASN A 356 -5.00 0.27 24.75
C ASN A 356 -5.07 -0.32 23.35
N ILE A 357 -5.74 -1.46 23.16
CA ILE A 357 -5.97 -2.05 21.84
C ILE A 357 -6.92 -1.15 21.05
N LYS A 358 -8.01 -0.67 21.68
CA LYS A 358 -8.94 0.28 21.02
C LYS A 358 -8.24 1.55 20.56
N LYS A 359 -7.40 2.14 21.41
CA LYS A 359 -6.59 3.33 21.04
C LYS A 359 -5.63 3.03 19.89
N ALA A 360 -4.97 1.88 19.89
CA ALA A 360 -4.09 1.47 18.79
C ALA A 360 -4.87 1.29 17.47
N MET A 361 -6.06 0.67 17.52
CA MET A 361 -6.97 0.54 16.39
C MET A 361 -7.47 1.89 15.87
N ASP A 362 -7.80 2.84 16.75
CA ASP A 362 -8.22 4.19 16.37
C ASP A 362 -7.10 4.96 15.68
N LYS A 363 -5.88 4.87 16.21
CA LYS A 363 -4.71 5.45 15.54
C LYS A 363 -4.46 4.80 14.18
N ALA A 364 -4.63 3.48 14.05
CA ALA A 364 -4.56 2.81 12.76
C ALA A 364 -5.66 3.26 11.79
N ALA A 365 -6.89 3.49 12.24
CA ALA A 365 -7.95 4.06 11.42
C ALA A 365 -7.55 5.43 10.84
N LEU A 366 -6.89 6.29 11.63
CA LEU A 366 -6.34 7.56 11.15
C LEU A 366 -5.22 7.37 10.12
N THR A 367 -4.25 6.48 10.37
CA THR A 367 -3.13 6.19 9.45
C THR A 367 -3.59 5.76 8.06
N TRP A 368 -4.62 4.90 7.98
CA TRP A 368 -5.13 4.37 6.71
C TRP A 368 -6.43 5.03 6.23
N ASN A 369 -6.82 6.16 6.80
CA ASN A 369 -8.01 6.94 6.42
C ASN A 369 -9.34 6.14 6.45
N ALA A 370 -9.46 5.24 7.41
CA ALA A 370 -10.64 4.42 7.64
C ALA A 370 -11.51 5.03 8.75
N ASN A 371 -12.81 4.71 8.79
CA ASN A 371 -13.65 5.04 9.95
C ASN A 371 -13.37 4.11 11.12
N HIS A 372 -13.11 2.83 10.83
CA HIS A 372 -12.75 1.82 11.81
C HIS A 372 -11.63 0.92 11.28
N THR A 373 -10.72 0.49 12.16
CA THR A 373 -9.71 -0.53 11.87
C THR A 373 -9.79 -1.64 12.90
N TYR A 374 -9.68 -2.89 12.46
CA TYR A 374 -9.66 -4.08 13.31
C TYR A 374 -8.35 -4.84 13.12
N PHE A 375 -7.71 -5.23 14.22
CA PHE A 375 -6.50 -6.05 14.20
C PHE A 375 -6.87 -7.53 14.10
N VAL A 376 -6.22 -8.25 13.18
CA VAL A 376 -6.44 -9.67 12.91
C VAL A 376 -5.14 -10.42 13.11
N THR A 377 -5.18 -11.46 13.95
CA THR A 377 -3.98 -12.22 14.37
C THR A 377 -3.80 -13.55 13.61
N ASN A 378 -4.58 -13.79 12.55
CA ASN A 378 -4.49 -15.02 11.74
C ASN A 378 -4.42 -14.73 10.22
N GLY A 379 -3.76 -13.63 9.87
CA GLY A 379 -3.46 -13.19 8.51
C GLY A 379 -4.67 -12.67 7.74
N THR A 380 -4.42 -12.07 6.58
CA THR A 380 -5.47 -11.55 5.69
C THR A 380 -6.39 -12.65 5.18
N SER A 381 -5.91 -13.89 5.13
CA SER A 381 -6.76 -15.07 4.90
C SER A 381 -7.97 -15.12 5.83
N THR A 382 -7.83 -14.64 7.06
CA THR A 382 -8.89 -14.58 8.06
C THR A 382 -9.67 -13.27 7.97
N ALA A 383 -8.97 -12.14 7.77
CA ALA A 383 -9.58 -10.83 7.52
C ALA A 383 -10.62 -10.89 6.38
N ASN A 384 -10.26 -11.54 5.27
CA ASN A 384 -11.13 -11.74 4.12
C ASN A 384 -12.41 -12.53 4.48
N LYS A 385 -12.29 -13.60 5.29
CA LYS A 385 -13.45 -14.39 5.73
C LYS A 385 -14.36 -13.60 6.66
N ILE A 386 -13.79 -12.80 7.56
CA ILE A 386 -14.55 -11.90 8.44
C ILE A 386 -15.42 -10.96 7.61
N VAL A 387 -14.81 -10.26 6.63
CA VAL A 387 -15.55 -9.31 5.78
C VAL A 387 -16.63 -10.00 4.95
N VAL A 388 -16.30 -11.13 4.30
CA VAL A 388 -17.27 -11.87 3.48
C VAL A 388 -18.44 -12.37 4.34
N GLN A 389 -18.17 -13.00 5.49
CA GLN A 389 -19.21 -13.50 6.39
C GLN A 389 -20.06 -12.37 7.00
N ALA A 390 -19.46 -11.21 7.28
CA ALA A 390 -20.18 -10.07 7.85
C ALA A 390 -21.19 -9.46 6.87
N LEU A 391 -20.86 -9.47 5.57
CA LEU A 391 -21.58 -8.70 4.55
C LEU A 391 -22.51 -9.53 3.68
N THR A 392 -22.40 -10.85 3.72
CA THR A 392 -23.14 -11.76 2.82
C THR A 392 -23.92 -12.80 3.61
N ARG A 393 -24.96 -13.32 2.98
CA ARG A 393 -25.84 -14.38 3.49
C ARG A 393 -25.95 -15.50 2.46
N PRO A 394 -26.43 -16.69 2.88
CA PRO A 394 -26.73 -17.76 1.95
C PRO A 394 -27.65 -17.28 0.82
N GLY A 395 -27.25 -17.48 -0.43
CA GLY A 395 -28.01 -17.08 -1.61
C GLY A 395 -27.73 -15.67 -2.16
N ASP A 396 -26.96 -14.84 -1.45
CA ASP A 396 -26.46 -13.57 -2.00
C ASP A 396 -25.49 -13.84 -3.16
N ILE A 397 -25.44 -12.93 -4.14
CA ILE A 397 -24.51 -12.99 -5.26
C ILE A 397 -23.30 -12.10 -4.95
N VAL A 398 -22.10 -12.65 -5.14
CA VAL A 398 -20.83 -11.92 -4.99
C VAL A 398 -20.07 -11.95 -6.30
N LEU A 399 -19.81 -10.77 -6.86
CA LEU A 399 -18.92 -10.62 -8.00
C LEU A 399 -17.48 -10.69 -7.48
N ILE A 400 -16.71 -11.64 -7.99
CA ILE A 400 -15.38 -11.97 -7.44
C ILE A 400 -14.35 -12.06 -8.56
N ASP A 401 -13.24 -11.33 -8.40
CA ASP A 401 -12.03 -11.48 -9.21
C ASP A 401 -11.59 -12.95 -9.23
N ARG A 402 -11.53 -13.54 -10.44
CA ARG A 402 -11.17 -14.95 -10.64
C ARG A 402 -9.79 -15.29 -10.07
N ASN A 403 -8.87 -14.32 -10.12
CA ASN A 403 -7.47 -14.47 -9.72
C ASN A 403 -7.20 -14.00 -8.28
N CYS A 404 -8.24 -13.93 -7.46
CA CYS A 404 -8.12 -13.58 -6.06
C CYS A 404 -7.60 -14.73 -5.19
N HIS A 405 -7.15 -14.40 -3.98
CA HIS A 405 -6.58 -15.38 -3.06
C HIS A 405 -7.64 -16.40 -2.59
N LYS A 406 -7.24 -17.68 -2.45
CA LYS A 406 -8.11 -18.80 -2.04
C LYS A 406 -8.99 -18.55 -0.80
N SER A 407 -8.58 -17.64 0.10
CA SER A 407 -9.36 -17.28 1.29
C SER A 407 -10.74 -16.72 1.01
N HIS A 408 -10.91 -15.99 -0.10
CA HIS A 408 -12.19 -15.40 -0.47
C HIS A 408 -13.19 -16.50 -0.80
N HIS A 409 -12.77 -17.50 -1.59
CA HIS A 409 -13.59 -18.66 -1.91
C HIS A 409 -14.01 -19.42 -0.66
N TYR A 410 -13.09 -19.62 0.30
CA TYR A 410 -13.46 -20.22 1.60
C TYR A 410 -14.45 -19.35 2.38
N GLY A 411 -14.30 -18.02 2.33
CA GLY A 411 -15.29 -17.09 2.91
C GLY A 411 -16.68 -17.28 2.29
N LEU A 412 -16.75 -17.40 0.97
CA LEU A 412 -18.00 -17.64 0.24
C LEU A 412 -18.61 -19.01 0.55
N VAL A 413 -17.78 -20.07 0.65
CA VAL A 413 -18.24 -21.40 1.10
C VAL A 413 -18.87 -21.30 2.50
N LEU A 414 -18.20 -20.65 3.44
CA LEU A 414 -18.68 -20.54 4.83
C LEU A 414 -19.96 -19.68 4.92
N ALA A 415 -20.03 -18.58 4.19
CA ALA A 415 -21.20 -17.70 4.14
C ALA A 415 -22.37 -18.28 3.33
N GLY A 416 -22.11 -19.22 2.41
CA GLY A 416 -23.10 -19.76 1.47
C GLY A 416 -23.50 -18.81 0.36
N ALA A 417 -22.68 -17.78 0.10
CA ALA A 417 -22.90 -16.85 -1.00
C ALA A 417 -22.47 -17.46 -2.34
N TYR A 418 -23.13 -17.03 -3.42
CA TYR A 418 -22.91 -17.54 -4.77
C TYR A 418 -21.89 -16.67 -5.52
N PRO A 419 -20.66 -17.18 -5.79
CA PRO A 419 -19.70 -16.47 -6.62
C PRO A 419 -20.20 -16.34 -8.06
N LEU A 420 -20.08 -15.14 -8.62
CA LEU A 420 -19.99 -14.87 -10.05
C LEU A 420 -18.54 -14.46 -10.33
N TYR A 421 -17.81 -15.29 -11.08
CA TYR A 421 -16.40 -15.02 -11.38
C TYR A 421 -16.25 -13.98 -12.48
N LEU A 422 -15.33 -13.04 -12.26
CA LEU A 422 -14.94 -12.02 -13.22
C LEU A 422 -13.52 -12.34 -13.72
N ASP A 423 -13.39 -12.61 -15.01
CA ASP A 423 -12.10 -12.90 -15.61
C ASP A 423 -11.28 -11.62 -15.80
N ALA A 424 -9.98 -11.73 -15.52
CA ALA A 424 -9.01 -10.68 -15.76
C ALA A 424 -8.50 -10.78 -17.20
N TYR A 425 -8.06 -9.67 -17.79
CA TYR A 425 -7.48 -9.73 -19.14
C TYR A 425 -6.20 -10.61 -19.15
N PRO A 426 -6.05 -11.53 -20.12
CA PRO A 426 -4.87 -12.37 -20.22
C PRO A 426 -3.69 -11.62 -20.85
N LEU A 427 -2.46 -12.00 -20.49
CA LEU A 427 -1.21 -11.59 -21.15
C LEU A 427 -0.46 -12.86 -21.59
N PRO A 428 -0.85 -13.46 -22.74
CA PRO A 428 -0.35 -14.76 -23.17
C PRO A 428 1.17 -14.82 -23.31
N GLU A 429 1.81 -13.74 -23.79
CA GLU A 429 3.26 -13.65 -24.04
C GLU A 429 4.09 -13.84 -22.76
N TYR A 430 3.48 -13.62 -21.60
CA TYR A 430 4.13 -13.70 -20.30
C TYR A 430 3.54 -14.77 -19.38
N ALA A 431 2.49 -15.47 -19.84
CA ALA A 431 1.68 -16.38 -19.04
C ALA A 431 1.24 -15.74 -17.70
N ILE A 432 0.79 -14.48 -17.75
CA ILE A 432 0.35 -13.69 -16.59
C ILE A 432 -1.09 -13.22 -16.84
N TYR A 433 -1.87 -13.12 -15.77
CA TYR A 433 -3.14 -12.40 -15.80
C TYR A 433 -2.95 -10.95 -15.35
N GLY A 434 -3.66 -10.05 -16.02
CA GLY A 434 -3.78 -8.66 -15.62
C GLY A 434 -4.82 -8.45 -14.53
N ALA A 435 -5.75 -7.54 -14.79
CA ALA A 435 -6.80 -7.12 -13.88
C ALA A 435 -8.20 -7.26 -14.52
N VAL A 436 -9.25 -7.18 -13.71
CA VAL A 436 -10.64 -7.21 -14.16
C VAL A 436 -11.05 -5.83 -14.67
N SER A 437 -11.38 -5.72 -15.95
CA SER A 437 -11.76 -4.44 -16.57
C SER A 437 -13.12 -3.91 -16.06
N LEU A 438 -13.33 -2.59 -16.11
CA LEU A 438 -14.65 -2.03 -15.81
C LEU A 438 -15.73 -2.51 -16.77
N HIS A 439 -15.37 -2.75 -18.03
CA HIS A 439 -16.29 -3.30 -19.01
C HIS A 439 -16.82 -4.67 -18.52
N THR A 440 -15.93 -5.57 -18.07
CA THR A 440 -16.30 -6.87 -17.50
C THR A 440 -17.22 -6.74 -16.29
N ILE A 441 -16.90 -5.83 -15.36
CA ILE A 441 -17.70 -5.60 -14.14
C ILE A 441 -19.09 -5.06 -14.50
N LYS A 442 -19.17 -4.02 -15.34
CA LYS A 442 -20.44 -3.41 -15.74
C LYS A 442 -21.31 -4.40 -16.51
N LYS A 443 -20.72 -5.17 -17.43
CA LYS A 443 -21.42 -6.21 -18.16
C LYS A 443 -22.06 -7.23 -17.21
N ALA A 444 -21.31 -7.73 -16.23
CA ALA A 444 -21.86 -8.69 -15.26
C ALA A 444 -23.03 -8.11 -14.44
N LEU A 445 -22.95 -6.84 -14.04
CA LEU A 445 -24.04 -6.18 -13.31
C LEU A 445 -25.28 -5.95 -14.18
N LEU A 446 -25.10 -5.50 -15.43
CA LEU A 446 -26.19 -5.26 -16.38
C LEU A 446 -26.85 -6.59 -16.82
N ASP A 447 -26.08 -7.65 -17.00
CA ASP A 447 -26.62 -8.99 -17.29
C ASP A 447 -27.48 -9.50 -16.12
N LEU A 448 -27.05 -9.27 -14.88
CA LEU A 448 -27.84 -9.60 -13.68
C LEU A 448 -29.07 -8.69 -13.51
N GLU A 449 -28.99 -7.42 -13.92
CA GLU A 449 -30.13 -6.50 -13.98
C GLU A 449 -31.17 -7.00 -14.96
N ALA A 450 -30.76 -7.34 -16.19
CA ALA A 450 -31.62 -7.90 -17.22
C ALA A 450 -32.27 -9.24 -16.79
N ALA A 451 -31.56 -10.05 -15.99
CA ALA A 451 -32.07 -11.29 -15.42
C ALA A 451 -32.93 -11.09 -14.14
N GLY A 452 -33.15 -9.86 -13.68
CA GLY A 452 -33.90 -9.55 -12.45
C GLY A 452 -33.20 -9.98 -11.15
N GLN A 453 -31.90 -10.30 -11.21
CA GLN A 453 -31.11 -10.81 -10.08
C GLN A 453 -30.25 -9.72 -9.40
N LEU A 454 -30.23 -8.48 -9.92
CA LEU A 454 -29.40 -7.40 -9.40
C LEU A 454 -29.62 -7.14 -7.89
N HIS A 455 -30.86 -7.30 -7.40
CA HIS A 455 -31.20 -7.12 -5.98
C HIS A 455 -30.48 -8.10 -5.04
N ARG A 456 -30.01 -9.25 -5.53
CA ARG A 456 -29.24 -10.24 -4.77
C ARG A 456 -27.75 -9.95 -4.76
N VAL A 457 -27.27 -9.03 -5.60
CA VAL A 457 -25.86 -8.66 -5.65
C VAL A 457 -25.51 -7.84 -4.41
N ARG A 458 -24.60 -8.38 -3.60
CA ARG A 458 -24.24 -7.77 -2.31
C ARG A 458 -22.84 -7.19 -2.27
N MET A 459 -21.89 -7.79 -2.99
CA MET A 459 -20.48 -7.43 -2.91
C MET A 459 -19.78 -7.54 -4.26
N LEU A 460 -18.86 -6.60 -4.51
CA LEU A 460 -17.79 -6.70 -5.50
C LEU A 460 -16.46 -6.86 -4.79
N LEU A 461 -15.70 -7.89 -5.15
CA LEU A 461 -14.44 -8.27 -4.53
C LEU A 461 -13.33 -8.25 -5.57
N LEU A 462 -12.33 -7.38 -5.37
CA LEU A 462 -11.20 -7.18 -6.28
C LEU A 462 -9.87 -7.17 -5.53
N THR A 463 -8.81 -7.68 -6.17
CA THR A 463 -7.45 -7.68 -5.62
C THR A 463 -6.69 -6.42 -6.06
N ASN A 464 -6.31 -5.53 -5.13
CA ASN A 464 -5.60 -4.28 -5.46
C ASN A 464 -4.34 -4.06 -4.60
N CYS A 465 -3.13 -4.05 -5.12
CA CYS A 465 -2.75 -4.37 -6.49
C CYS A 465 -2.81 -5.88 -6.77
N THR A 466 -2.78 -6.25 -8.04
CA THR A 466 -2.51 -7.64 -8.44
C THR A 466 -1.11 -8.06 -7.98
N PHE A 467 -0.81 -9.35 -8.03
CA PHE A 467 0.48 -9.88 -7.59
C PHE A 467 1.65 -9.26 -8.38
N ASP A 468 1.47 -9.06 -9.68
CA ASP A 468 2.46 -8.47 -10.61
C ASP A 468 2.51 -6.94 -10.56
N GLY A 469 1.69 -6.30 -9.71
CA GLY A 469 1.74 -4.87 -9.45
C GLY A 469 0.79 -4.01 -10.30
N VAL A 470 -0.21 -4.60 -10.96
CA VAL A 470 -1.25 -3.83 -11.63
C VAL A 470 -2.18 -3.23 -10.58
N VAL A 471 -2.28 -1.90 -10.54
CA VAL A 471 -3.05 -1.13 -9.57
C VAL A 471 -4.30 -0.56 -10.24
N TYR A 472 -5.46 -0.82 -9.65
CA TYR A 472 -6.75 -0.29 -10.12
C TYR A 472 -6.81 1.23 -9.95
N ASN A 473 -7.84 1.85 -10.53
CA ASN A 473 -8.33 3.16 -10.10
C ASN A 473 -9.59 2.94 -9.24
N PRO A 474 -9.47 2.73 -7.91
CA PRO A 474 -10.60 2.30 -7.09
C PRO A 474 -11.74 3.31 -7.08
N ARG A 475 -11.42 4.62 -7.10
CA ARG A 475 -12.42 5.69 -7.21
C ARG A 475 -13.29 5.50 -8.44
N ARG A 476 -12.67 5.40 -9.63
CA ARG A 476 -13.39 5.23 -10.90
C ARG A 476 -14.18 3.92 -10.94
N VAL A 477 -13.64 2.83 -10.38
CA VAL A 477 -14.38 1.56 -10.27
C VAL A 477 -15.64 1.73 -9.41
N MET A 478 -15.50 2.31 -8.21
CA MET A 478 -16.63 2.49 -7.30
C MET A 478 -17.70 3.42 -7.88
N GLU A 479 -17.30 4.53 -8.52
CA GLU A 479 -18.20 5.46 -9.21
C GLU A 479 -19.09 4.75 -10.24
N GLU A 480 -18.49 4.08 -11.23
CA GLU A 480 -19.25 3.49 -12.33
C GLU A 480 -20.09 2.28 -11.86
N VAL A 481 -19.64 1.56 -10.84
CA VAL A 481 -20.39 0.44 -10.26
C VAL A 481 -21.59 0.94 -9.44
N LEU A 482 -21.43 1.98 -8.64
CA LEU A 482 -22.53 2.57 -7.85
C LEU A 482 -23.61 3.21 -8.74
N ALA A 483 -23.27 3.61 -9.97
CA ALA A 483 -24.26 4.06 -10.95
C ALA A 483 -25.23 2.94 -11.39
N ILE A 484 -24.80 1.68 -11.33
CA ILE A 484 -25.63 0.51 -11.67
C ILE A 484 -26.27 -0.09 -10.40
N LYS A 485 -25.48 -0.28 -9.34
CA LYS A 485 -25.93 -0.85 -8.06
C LYS A 485 -25.55 0.07 -6.88
N PRO A 486 -26.43 1.00 -6.48
CA PRO A 486 -26.10 2.07 -5.52
C PRO A 486 -25.73 1.63 -4.09
N ASP A 487 -26.06 0.41 -3.68
CA ASP A 487 -25.89 -0.10 -2.31
C ASP A 487 -24.91 -1.29 -2.19
N ILE A 488 -24.17 -1.61 -3.27
CA ILE A 488 -23.17 -2.70 -3.28
C ILE A 488 -22.01 -2.39 -2.33
N CYS A 489 -21.49 -3.44 -1.67
CA CYS A 489 -20.28 -3.34 -0.86
C CYS A 489 -19.03 -3.61 -1.72
N PHE A 490 -17.95 -2.88 -1.48
CA PHE A 490 -16.66 -3.13 -2.11
C PHE A 490 -15.71 -3.76 -1.10
N LEU A 491 -15.14 -4.91 -1.44
CA LEU A 491 -14.01 -5.50 -0.73
C LEU A 491 -12.76 -5.42 -1.62
N TRP A 492 -11.86 -4.51 -1.27
CA TRP A 492 -10.54 -4.39 -1.87
C TRP A 492 -9.53 -5.21 -1.08
N ASP A 493 -9.08 -6.35 -1.64
CA ASP A 493 -7.99 -7.10 -1.05
C ASP A 493 -6.67 -6.39 -1.36
N GLU A 494 -6.22 -5.59 -0.39
CA GLU A 494 -4.99 -4.80 -0.45
C GLU A 494 -3.85 -5.47 0.33
N ALA A 495 -3.82 -6.81 0.38
CA ALA A 495 -2.81 -7.56 1.11
C ALA A 495 -1.37 -7.20 0.69
N TRP A 496 -1.17 -6.79 -0.56
CA TRP A 496 0.13 -6.39 -1.09
C TRP A 496 0.37 -4.87 -1.09
N TYR A 497 -0.61 -4.05 -0.70
CA TYR A 497 -0.62 -2.61 -0.99
C TYR A 497 -0.71 -1.69 0.24
N ALA A 498 -0.58 -2.24 1.45
CA ALA A 498 -0.70 -1.49 2.71
C ALA A 498 0.23 -0.27 2.85
N PHE A 499 1.40 -0.29 2.22
CA PHE A 499 2.38 0.81 2.28
C PHE A 499 1.98 2.03 1.44
N ALA A 500 1.06 1.87 0.48
CA ALA A 500 0.74 2.89 -0.52
C ALA A 500 0.17 4.18 0.10
N THR A 501 -0.48 4.10 1.27
CA THR A 501 -1.00 5.29 2.00
C THR A 501 0.10 6.30 2.34
N ALA A 502 1.34 5.82 2.52
CA ALA A 502 2.45 6.63 3.02
C ALA A 502 2.94 7.68 2.00
N VAL A 503 2.64 7.50 0.71
CA VAL A 503 3.13 8.37 -0.37
C VAL A 503 2.00 8.89 -1.24
N PRO A 504 1.99 10.19 -1.61
CA PRO A 504 0.82 10.84 -2.19
C PRO A 504 0.38 10.26 -3.54
N TRP A 505 1.33 9.86 -4.39
CA TRP A 505 1.03 9.34 -5.73
C TRP A 505 0.39 7.96 -5.70
N ALA A 506 0.74 7.10 -4.73
CA ALA A 506 0.15 5.77 -4.58
C ALA A 506 -1.12 5.82 -3.71
N ARG A 507 -1.13 6.67 -2.68
CA ARG A 507 -2.25 6.87 -1.75
C ARG A 507 -3.58 7.12 -2.46
N GLN A 508 -3.57 7.88 -3.55
CA GLN A 508 -4.78 8.17 -4.34
C GLN A 508 -5.45 6.93 -4.95
N ARG A 509 -4.73 5.81 -5.07
CA ARG A 509 -5.22 4.52 -5.56
C ARG A 509 -5.41 3.47 -4.46
N THR A 510 -5.49 3.91 -3.20
CA THR A 510 -5.94 3.06 -2.08
C THR A 510 -7.45 3.12 -1.93
N ALA A 511 -8.05 2.05 -1.45
CA ALA A 511 -9.49 1.93 -1.27
C ALA A 511 -10.06 2.99 -0.32
N MET A 512 -9.45 3.18 0.85
CA MET A 512 -9.97 4.07 1.89
C MET A 512 -9.94 5.55 1.48
N VAL A 513 -8.86 6.01 0.83
CA VAL A 513 -8.76 7.39 0.32
C VAL A 513 -9.67 7.61 -0.89
N SER A 514 -9.81 6.60 -1.75
CA SER A 514 -10.76 6.67 -2.86
C SER A 514 -12.21 6.77 -2.36
N ALA A 515 -12.54 6.05 -1.29
CA ALA A 515 -13.85 6.07 -0.66
C ALA A 515 -14.15 7.44 -0.02
N GLU A 516 -13.21 8.03 0.71
CA GLU A 516 -13.35 9.39 1.24
C GLU A 516 -13.62 10.41 0.14
N ARG A 517 -12.81 10.39 -0.92
CA ARG A 517 -12.95 11.33 -2.04
C ARG A 517 -14.29 11.17 -2.75
N LEU A 518 -14.78 9.93 -2.85
CA LEU A 518 -16.08 9.62 -3.43
C LEU A 518 -17.22 10.14 -2.55
N GLU A 519 -17.15 9.96 -1.22
CA GLU A 519 -18.12 10.53 -0.28
C GLU A 519 -18.19 12.06 -0.38
N GLN A 520 -17.01 12.72 -0.41
CA GLN A 520 -16.92 14.18 -0.56
C GLN A 520 -17.49 14.66 -1.89
N MET A 521 -17.18 13.96 -2.99
CA MET A 521 -17.72 14.26 -4.32
C MET A 521 -19.25 14.11 -4.34
N LEU A 522 -19.80 13.00 -3.83
CA LEU A 522 -21.25 12.77 -3.83
C LEU A 522 -22.02 13.80 -2.98
N ALA A 523 -21.38 14.34 -1.93
CA ALA A 523 -21.95 15.38 -1.10
C ALA A 523 -21.86 16.79 -1.70
N SER A 524 -21.11 16.99 -2.78
CA SER A 524 -20.84 18.34 -3.31
C SER A 524 -21.98 18.86 -4.19
N PRO A 525 -22.37 20.15 -4.06
CA PRO A 525 -23.36 20.78 -4.94
C PRO A 525 -22.93 20.79 -6.42
N GLU A 526 -21.62 20.92 -6.67
CA GLU A 526 -21.03 20.93 -8.01
C GLU A 526 -21.27 19.59 -8.71
N TYR A 527 -21.02 18.48 -8.00
CA TYR A 527 -21.26 17.15 -8.54
C TYR A 527 -22.75 16.90 -8.76
N ALA A 528 -23.62 17.38 -7.86
CA ALA A 528 -25.06 17.27 -8.06
C ALA A 528 -25.53 17.99 -9.34
N ALA A 529 -24.86 19.08 -9.75
CA ALA A 529 -25.10 19.71 -11.04
C ALA A 529 -24.57 18.89 -12.21
N GLU A 530 -23.32 18.42 -12.14
CA GLU A 530 -22.71 17.55 -13.15
C GLU A 530 -23.54 16.29 -13.40
N TYR A 531 -24.05 15.66 -12.34
CA TYR A 531 -24.90 14.49 -12.42
C TYR A 531 -26.22 14.79 -13.15
N ARG A 532 -26.85 15.95 -12.93
CA ARG A 532 -28.09 16.31 -13.64
C ARG A 532 -27.86 16.46 -15.14
N ASP A 533 -26.77 17.10 -15.53
CA ASP A 533 -26.40 17.27 -16.94
C ASP A 533 -26.06 15.93 -17.59
N TRP A 534 -25.29 15.08 -16.89
CA TRP A 534 -24.99 13.72 -17.33
C TRP A 534 -26.26 12.87 -17.46
N ALA A 535 -27.16 12.90 -16.46
CA ALA A 535 -28.40 12.14 -16.47
C ALA A 535 -29.31 12.54 -17.64
N ALA A 536 -29.37 13.85 -17.96
CA ALA A 536 -30.06 14.34 -19.15
C ALA A 536 -29.40 13.84 -20.45
N SER A 537 -28.06 13.77 -20.51
CA SER A 537 -27.34 13.23 -21.68
C SER A 537 -27.54 11.71 -21.89
N MET A 538 -27.89 10.98 -20.82
CA MET A 538 -28.15 9.55 -20.85
C MET A 538 -29.64 9.22 -21.07
N GLU A 539 -30.51 10.22 -21.19
CA GLU A 539 -31.93 10.02 -21.45
C GLU A 539 -32.14 9.35 -22.82
N GLY A 540 -32.84 8.21 -22.84
CA GLY A 540 -33.06 7.43 -24.06
C GLY A 540 -31.91 6.52 -24.48
N VAL A 541 -30.77 6.52 -23.78
CA VAL A 541 -29.69 5.55 -23.99
C VAL A 541 -30.11 4.20 -23.38
N ASP A 542 -30.13 3.15 -24.19
CA ASP A 542 -30.51 1.82 -23.74
C ASP A 542 -29.54 1.28 -22.68
N ARG A 543 -30.07 0.56 -21.69
CA ARG A 543 -29.27 0.01 -20.58
C ARG A 543 -28.15 -0.91 -21.07
N SER A 544 -28.34 -1.64 -22.17
CA SER A 544 -27.29 -2.48 -22.75
C SER A 544 -26.06 -1.70 -23.23
N GLN A 545 -26.22 -0.41 -23.57
CA GLN A 545 -25.14 0.45 -24.04
C GLN A 545 -24.32 1.07 -22.89
N TRP A 546 -24.79 0.97 -21.64
CA TRP A 546 -24.10 1.52 -20.47
C TRP A 546 -22.73 0.89 -20.22
N VAL A 547 -22.49 -0.30 -20.76
CA VAL A 547 -21.20 -1.00 -20.68
C VAL A 547 -20.06 -0.20 -21.33
N ASP A 548 -20.35 0.56 -22.39
CA ASP A 548 -19.37 1.34 -23.15
C ASP A 548 -19.30 2.81 -22.71
N CYS A 549 -20.25 3.28 -21.89
CA CYS A 549 -20.33 4.65 -21.43
C CYS A 549 -19.63 4.88 -20.08
N ARG A 550 -19.11 6.09 -19.85
CA ARG A 550 -18.71 6.55 -18.51
C ARG A 550 -19.96 6.82 -17.69
N LEU A 551 -20.10 6.15 -16.55
CA LEU A 551 -21.28 6.25 -15.69
C LEU A 551 -21.02 7.12 -14.45
N LEU A 552 -22.02 7.92 -14.05
CA LEU A 552 -21.98 8.73 -12.84
C LEU A 552 -23.04 8.22 -11.83
N PRO A 553 -22.67 7.98 -10.57
CA PRO A 553 -23.63 7.56 -9.54
C PRO A 553 -24.62 8.67 -9.15
N ASP A 554 -25.86 8.28 -8.86
CA ASP A 554 -26.89 9.17 -8.32
C ASP A 554 -26.50 9.60 -6.89
N PRO A 555 -26.22 10.90 -6.63
CA PRO A 555 -25.78 11.36 -5.31
C PRO A 555 -26.84 11.16 -4.22
N ALA A 556 -28.12 11.05 -4.59
CA ALA A 556 -29.20 10.81 -3.63
C ALA A 556 -29.34 9.33 -3.23
N LYS A 557 -28.81 8.40 -4.02
CA LYS A 557 -28.99 6.94 -3.80
C LYS A 557 -27.70 6.21 -3.48
N ALA A 558 -26.57 6.66 -4.01
CA ALA A 558 -25.30 5.98 -3.86
C ALA A 558 -24.85 5.96 -2.39
N ARG A 559 -24.48 4.77 -1.92
CA ARG A 559 -23.93 4.53 -0.59
C ARG A 559 -22.51 4.01 -0.74
N VAL A 560 -21.54 4.73 -0.16
CA VAL A 560 -20.13 4.34 -0.17
C VAL A 560 -19.89 3.34 0.97
N ARG A 561 -19.71 2.06 0.59
CA ARG A 561 -19.58 0.94 1.53
C ARG A 561 -18.34 0.11 1.19
N VAL A 562 -17.21 0.46 1.80
CA VAL A 562 -15.88 0.02 1.36
C VAL A 562 -15.10 -0.63 2.50
N TYR A 563 -14.49 -1.77 2.18
CA TYR A 563 -13.67 -2.56 3.07
C TYR A 563 -12.32 -2.81 2.39
N ALA A 564 -11.23 -2.69 3.14
CA ALA A 564 -9.90 -3.09 2.68
C ALA A 564 -9.22 -4.02 3.67
N THR A 565 -8.50 -5.02 3.18
CA THR A 565 -7.76 -5.96 4.02
C THR A 565 -6.28 -5.91 3.71
N HIS A 566 -5.45 -5.74 4.75
CA HIS A 566 -4.00 -5.61 4.62
C HIS A 566 -3.29 -6.80 5.25
N SER A 567 -2.30 -7.37 4.55
CA SER A 567 -1.31 -8.27 5.15
C SER A 567 -0.16 -7.40 5.63
N THR A 568 -0.26 -6.87 6.85
CA THR A 568 0.76 -5.99 7.42
C THR A 568 2.15 -6.65 7.35
N HIS A 569 2.24 -7.96 7.62
CA HIS A 569 3.49 -8.71 7.55
C HIS A 569 4.08 -8.97 6.14
N LYS A 570 3.33 -8.66 5.06
CA LYS A 570 3.82 -8.78 3.68
C LYS A 570 4.41 -7.47 3.16
N SER A 571 3.78 -6.36 3.56
CA SER A 571 4.05 -5.04 2.98
C SER A 571 4.70 -4.06 3.97
N LEU A 572 4.66 -4.35 5.27
CA LEU A 572 5.14 -3.52 6.38
C LEU A 572 5.89 -4.36 7.42
N SER A 573 6.44 -3.71 8.44
CA SER A 573 7.22 -4.37 9.50
C SER A 573 6.34 -4.96 10.60
N ALA A 574 5.74 -6.13 10.35
CA ALA A 574 4.97 -6.89 11.34
C ALA A 574 5.24 -8.39 11.28
N PHE A 575 4.97 -9.11 12.38
CA PHE A 575 5.14 -10.57 12.43
C PHE A 575 4.15 -11.30 11.53
N ARG A 576 4.54 -12.45 10.98
CA ARG A 576 3.67 -13.30 10.16
C ARG A 576 2.34 -13.55 10.87
N GLN A 577 1.24 -13.55 10.11
CA GLN A 577 -0.16 -13.57 10.58
C GLN A 577 -0.72 -12.22 11.06
N ALA A 578 0.10 -11.19 11.27
CA ALA A 578 -0.42 -9.84 11.54
C ALA A 578 -1.15 -9.28 10.32
N SER A 579 -2.39 -8.82 10.49
CA SER A 579 -3.25 -8.25 9.45
C SER A 579 -4.21 -7.20 10.02
N MET A 580 -4.74 -6.35 9.16
CA MET A 580 -5.76 -5.35 9.51
C MET A 580 -6.95 -5.43 8.54
N VAL A 581 -8.14 -5.14 9.07
CA VAL A 581 -9.34 -4.79 8.27
C VAL A 581 -9.62 -3.32 8.45
N HIS A 582 -9.77 -2.58 7.36
CA HIS A 582 -10.14 -1.18 7.33
C HIS A 582 -11.56 -1.03 6.80
N VAL A 583 -12.38 -0.24 7.49
CA VAL A 583 -13.80 -0.08 7.20
C VAL A 583 -14.11 1.39 6.98
N ARG A 584 -14.70 1.68 5.82
CA ARG A 584 -15.32 2.96 5.47
C ARG A 584 -16.68 2.69 4.83
N ASP A 585 -17.67 2.50 5.67
CA ASP A 585 -19.04 2.13 5.29
C ASP A 585 -20.02 3.11 5.93
N GLN A 586 -20.69 3.91 5.09
CA GLN A 586 -21.68 4.90 5.52
C GLN A 586 -22.84 4.28 6.32
N ASP A 587 -23.10 2.99 6.13
CA ASP A 587 -24.16 2.24 6.80
C ASP A 587 -23.61 1.30 7.90
N PHE A 588 -22.33 1.39 8.26
CA PHE A 588 -21.69 0.47 9.20
C PHE A 588 -22.43 0.41 10.54
N LYS A 589 -22.65 1.56 11.17
CA LYS A 589 -23.29 1.63 12.50
C LYS A 589 -24.74 1.16 12.49
N ALA A 590 -25.46 1.41 11.40
CA ALA A 590 -26.89 1.13 11.31
C ALA A 590 -27.19 -0.30 10.86
N LEU A 591 -26.39 -0.86 9.96
CA LEU A 591 -26.71 -2.13 9.27
C LEU A 591 -25.67 -3.24 9.43
N THR A 592 -24.39 -2.91 9.64
CA THR A 592 -23.31 -3.90 9.48
C THR A 592 -22.58 -4.25 10.78
N ARG A 593 -22.50 -3.33 11.75
CA ARG A 593 -21.61 -3.43 12.92
C ARG A 593 -21.78 -4.74 13.68
N ASP A 594 -23.01 -5.13 13.99
CA ASP A 594 -23.28 -6.31 14.80
C ASP A 594 -22.89 -7.59 14.07
N ALA A 595 -23.27 -7.72 12.79
CA ALA A 595 -22.87 -8.84 11.95
C ALA A 595 -21.34 -8.91 11.77
N PHE A 596 -20.68 -7.76 11.68
CA PHE A 596 -19.23 -7.68 11.58
C PHE A 596 -18.53 -8.12 12.87
N VAL A 597 -19.01 -7.68 14.03
CA VAL A 597 -18.47 -8.09 15.33
C VAL A 597 -18.63 -9.60 15.53
N GLU A 598 -19.79 -10.17 15.22
CA GLU A 598 -20.01 -11.63 15.30
C GLU A 598 -19.11 -12.43 14.34
N ALA A 599 -18.94 -11.94 13.11
CA ALA A 599 -17.99 -12.53 12.17
C ALA A 599 -16.54 -12.42 12.69
N PHE A 600 -16.16 -11.28 13.27
CA PHE A 600 -14.84 -11.09 13.88
C PHE A 600 -14.59 -12.08 15.02
N LEU A 601 -15.57 -12.27 15.92
CA LEU A 601 -15.50 -13.24 17.01
C LEU A 601 -15.43 -14.68 16.50
N THR A 602 -16.17 -15.02 15.45
CA THR A 602 -16.17 -16.37 14.83
C THR A 602 -14.77 -16.80 14.39
N HIS A 603 -13.95 -15.85 13.92
CA HIS A 603 -12.65 -16.13 13.32
C HIS A 603 -11.45 -15.77 14.20
N THR A 604 -11.69 -15.16 15.36
CA THR A 604 -10.62 -14.69 16.25
C THR A 604 -10.48 -15.59 17.47
N SER A 605 -9.23 -15.96 17.81
CA SER A 605 -8.94 -16.74 19.02
C SER A 605 -9.33 -15.97 20.28
N THR A 606 -9.91 -16.66 21.27
CA THR A 606 -10.14 -16.12 22.61
C THR A 606 -8.86 -15.84 23.39
N SER A 607 -7.73 -16.36 22.90
CA SER A 607 -6.38 -16.12 23.42
C SER A 607 -5.49 -15.59 22.28
N PRO A 608 -5.65 -14.32 21.89
CA PRO A 608 -4.88 -13.73 20.80
C PRO A 608 -3.42 -13.55 21.20
N ASN A 609 -2.52 -13.68 20.22
CA ASN A 609 -1.10 -13.48 20.42
C ASN A 609 -0.79 -11.99 20.55
N GLN A 610 -0.35 -11.57 21.75
CA GLN A 610 -0.07 -10.17 22.07
C GLN A 610 1.11 -9.61 21.24
N GLN A 611 2.03 -10.46 20.81
CA GLN A 611 3.23 -10.03 20.09
C GLN A 611 2.85 -9.65 18.64
N LEU A 612 1.85 -10.33 18.08
CA LEU A 612 1.24 -9.93 16.81
C LEU A 612 0.56 -8.56 16.93
N LEU A 613 -0.22 -8.34 17.99
CA LEU A 613 -0.90 -7.06 18.25
C LEU A 613 0.09 -5.90 18.44
N ALA A 614 1.16 -6.14 19.21
CA ALA A 614 2.25 -5.19 19.38
C ALA A 614 2.92 -4.85 18.05
N SER A 615 3.18 -5.86 17.21
CA SER A 615 3.78 -5.61 15.89
C SER A 615 2.87 -4.80 14.96
N LEU A 616 1.54 -4.91 15.10
CA LEU A 616 0.57 -4.10 14.33
C LEU A 616 0.61 -2.63 14.74
N ASP A 617 0.65 -2.34 16.05
CA ASP A 617 0.75 -0.97 16.57
C ASP A 617 2.10 -0.32 16.23
N LEU A 618 3.19 -1.09 16.31
CA LEU A 618 4.54 -0.68 15.89
C LEU A 618 4.60 -0.39 14.38
N ALA A 619 4.03 -1.26 13.54
CA ALA A 619 3.98 -1.06 12.09
C ALA A 619 3.22 0.23 11.74
N ARG A 620 2.10 0.51 12.44
CA ARG A 620 1.37 1.77 12.31
C ARG A 620 2.25 2.97 12.65
N ARG A 621 3.01 2.92 13.75
CA ARG A 621 3.96 4.00 14.11
C ARG A 621 4.97 4.27 13.01
N GLN A 622 5.56 3.20 12.46
CA GLN A 622 6.55 3.32 11.39
C GLN A 622 5.94 3.99 10.16
N VAL A 623 4.72 3.62 9.76
CA VAL A 623 4.04 4.27 8.62
C VAL A 623 3.80 5.75 8.89
N ASP A 624 3.32 6.11 10.08
CA ASP A 624 3.01 7.51 10.42
C ASP A 624 4.25 8.40 10.44
N ILE A 625 5.40 7.92 10.96
CA ILE A 625 6.60 8.75 11.17
C ILE A 625 7.58 8.62 10.00
N GLU A 626 7.90 7.40 9.59
CA GLU A 626 8.98 7.08 8.64
C GLU A 626 8.44 6.67 7.27
N GLY A 627 7.14 6.34 7.16
CA GLY A 627 6.56 5.68 6.00
C GLY A 627 6.78 6.44 4.69
N PHE A 628 6.65 7.77 4.72
CA PHE A 628 6.89 8.60 3.53
C PHE A 628 8.31 8.42 2.98
N GLU A 629 9.32 8.48 3.86
CA GLU A 629 10.73 8.36 3.47
C GLU A 629 11.06 6.92 3.03
N LEU A 630 10.65 5.93 3.83
CA LEU A 630 10.92 4.52 3.55
C LEU A 630 10.32 4.08 2.22
N VAL A 631 9.03 4.37 1.99
CA VAL A 631 8.36 3.96 0.75
C VAL A 631 8.93 4.72 -0.45
N ARG A 632 9.20 6.02 -0.33
CA ARG A 632 9.86 6.80 -1.38
C ARG A 632 11.21 6.20 -1.78
N ASN A 633 12.02 5.80 -0.80
CA ASN A 633 13.32 5.19 -1.04
C ASN A 633 13.21 3.85 -1.78
N VAL A 634 12.21 3.03 -1.46
CA VAL A 634 11.91 1.78 -2.16
C VAL A 634 11.53 2.04 -3.63
N TYR A 635 10.66 3.01 -3.90
CA TYR A 635 10.32 3.42 -5.28
C TYR A 635 11.57 3.85 -6.05
N ASN A 636 12.42 4.68 -5.44
CA ASN A 636 13.66 5.13 -6.06
C ASN A 636 14.61 3.96 -6.38
N MET A 637 14.82 3.05 -5.43
CA MET A 637 15.65 1.85 -5.63
C MET A 637 15.14 0.98 -6.78
N ALA A 638 13.82 0.78 -6.85
CA ALA A 638 13.20 0.02 -7.93
C ALA A 638 13.42 0.71 -9.29
N LEU A 639 13.21 2.04 -9.39
CA LEU A 639 13.44 2.80 -10.62
C LEU A 639 14.91 2.78 -11.06
N VAL A 640 15.85 2.95 -10.12
CA VAL A 640 17.29 2.87 -10.41
C VAL A 640 17.69 1.47 -10.87
N PHE A 641 17.20 0.42 -10.20
CA PHE A 641 17.42 -0.96 -10.62
C PHE A 641 16.91 -1.20 -12.05
N ARG A 642 15.67 -0.77 -12.34
CA ARG A 642 15.07 -0.87 -13.67
C ARG A 642 15.95 -0.23 -14.75
N HIS A 643 16.43 0.98 -14.48
CA HIS A 643 17.31 1.72 -15.38
C HIS A 643 18.67 1.04 -15.59
N ARG A 644 19.28 0.51 -14.52
CA ARG A 644 20.57 -0.18 -14.57
C ARG A 644 20.51 -1.46 -15.40
N VAL A 645 19.49 -2.29 -15.19
CA VAL A 645 19.24 -3.50 -15.98
C VAL A 645 19.09 -3.18 -17.47
N ARG A 646 18.37 -2.09 -17.80
CA ARG A 646 18.16 -1.64 -19.18
C ARG A 646 19.44 -1.13 -19.85
N LYS A 647 20.28 -0.41 -19.12
CA LYS A 647 21.52 0.19 -19.67
C LYS A 647 22.67 -0.79 -19.81
N ASP A 648 22.73 -1.82 -18.97
CA ASP A 648 23.80 -2.81 -19.06
C ASP A 648 23.61 -3.70 -20.30
N ARG A 649 24.54 -3.59 -21.26
CA ARG A 649 24.47 -4.30 -22.54
C ARG A 649 24.47 -5.82 -22.38
N LEU A 650 25.17 -6.34 -21.38
CA LEU A 650 25.30 -7.77 -21.17
C LEU A 650 24.04 -8.32 -20.49
N ILE A 651 23.54 -7.63 -19.47
CA ILE A 651 22.28 -7.98 -18.81
C ILE A 651 21.13 -7.90 -19.81
N GLY A 652 21.00 -6.79 -20.55
CA GLY A 652 19.92 -6.55 -21.51
C GLY A 652 19.85 -7.54 -22.69
N LYS A 653 20.94 -8.28 -22.95
CA LYS A 653 20.94 -9.36 -23.94
C LYS A 653 20.08 -10.55 -23.47
N TRP A 654 20.10 -10.86 -22.18
CA TRP A 654 19.47 -12.05 -21.60
C TRP A 654 18.22 -11.75 -20.78
N PHE A 655 18.16 -10.57 -20.17
CA PHE A 655 17.12 -10.16 -19.24
C PHE A 655 16.43 -8.88 -19.73
N ARG A 656 15.12 -8.79 -19.51
CA ARG A 656 14.34 -7.58 -19.74
C ARG A 656 13.40 -7.37 -18.57
N ILE A 657 13.15 -6.12 -18.19
CA ILE A 657 12.07 -5.82 -17.25
C ILE A 657 10.81 -5.51 -18.03
N LEU A 658 9.70 -6.13 -17.65
CA LEU A 658 8.39 -5.82 -18.23
C LEU A 658 7.94 -4.43 -17.73
N ASP A 659 7.56 -3.58 -18.68
CA ASP A 659 7.12 -2.21 -18.46
C ASP A 659 5.57 -2.15 -18.53
N GLU A 660 5.02 -0.94 -18.38
CA GLU A 660 3.58 -0.67 -18.35
C GLU A 660 2.88 -1.17 -19.61
N SER A 661 3.45 -0.94 -20.80
CA SER A 661 2.88 -1.44 -22.07
C SER A 661 2.89 -2.95 -22.21
N ASP A 662 3.73 -3.66 -21.44
CA ASP A 662 3.78 -5.13 -21.46
C ASP A 662 2.68 -5.72 -20.55
N LEU A 663 2.32 -5.04 -19.46
CA LEU A 663 1.39 -5.56 -18.43
C LEU A 663 0.01 -4.90 -18.43
N VAL A 664 -0.13 -3.73 -19.07
CA VAL A 664 -1.37 -2.97 -19.17
C VAL A 664 -1.63 -2.59 -20.64
N PRO A 665 -2.59 -3.26 -21.30
CA PRO A 665 -3.01 -2.95 -22.66
C PRO A 665 -3.39 -1.48 -22.89
N ASP A 666 -3.22 -1.01 -24.13
CA ASP A 666 -3.41 0.38 -24.55
C ASP A 666 -4.82 0.92 -24.24
N GLU A 667 -5.84 0.08 -24.37
CA GLU A 667 -7.24 0.41 -24.08
C GLU A 667 -7.50 0.83 -22.63
N PHE A 668 -6.62 0.44 -21.70
CA PHE A 668 -6.72 0.79 -20.28
C PHE A 668 -5.85 1.99 -19.89
N ARG A 669 -5.02 2.49 -20.81
CA ARG A 669 -4.04 3.58 -20.62
C ARG A 669 -4.45 4.83 -21.39
N ALA A 670 -5.48 5.53 -20.92
CA ALA A 670 -5.98 6.76 -21.54
C ALA A 670 -4.89 7.86 -21.66
N SER A 671 -3.91 7.85 -20.76
CA SER A 671 -2.74 8.74 -20.78
C SER A 671 -1.74 8.43 -21.90
N CYS A 672 -1.86 7.29 -22.57
CA CYS A 672 -0.92 6.74 -23.55
C CYS A 672 0.50 6.46 -23.01
N VAL A 673 0.74 6.55 -21.70
CA VAL A 673 2.05 6.32 -21.09
C VAL A 673 2.46 4.86 -21.24
N SER A 674 3.47 4.59 -22.07
CA SER A 674 3.90 3.23 -22.43
C SER A 674 5.03 2.70 -21.54
N SER A 675 5.81 3.60 -20.92
CA SER A 675 6.75 3.19 -19.89
C SER A 675 7.24 4.35 -19.02
N TYR A 676 7.61 4.08 -17.76
CA TYR A 676 8.39 5.00 -16.90
C TYR A 676 9.87 5.15 -17.34
N ARG A 677 10.11 5.10 -18.65
CA ARG A 677 11.42 4.82 -19.29
C ARG A 677 12.43 5.95 -19.17
N GLU A 678 11.98 7.19 -19.05
CA GLU A 678 12.85 8.33 -19.20
C GLU A 678 12.43 9.43 -18.24
N VAL A 679 13.22 9.69 -17.20
CA VAL A 679 13.15 10.98 -16.46
C VAL A 679 13.71 12.09 -17.37
N ARG A 680 13.10 12.30 -18.54
CA ARG A 680 13.26 13.52 -19.35
C ARG A 680 12.35 14.59 -18.76
N GLN A 681 12.67 15.87 -19.00
CA GLN A 681 11.74 16.97 -18.68
C GLN A 681 10.39 16.68 -19.37
N GLY A 682 9.33 16.44 -18.57
CA GLY A 682 7.97 16.10 -19.04
C GLY A 682 7.42 14.76 -18.55
N ALA A 683 8.26 13.74 -18.38
CA ALA A 683 7.80 12.37 -18.09
C ALA A 683 7.11 12.18 -16.73
N LEU A 684 7.35 13.09 -15.78
CA LEU A 684 6.68 13.08 -14.47
C LEU A 684 5.26 13.61 -14.55
N ALA A 685 4.99 14.56 -15.45
CA ALA A 685 3.64 15.04 -15.68
C ALA A 685 2.80 13.94 -16.34
N GLU A 686 3.37 13.25 -17.32
CA GLU A 686 2.78 12.06 -17.94
C GLU A 686 2.50 10.96 -16.91
N TRP A 687 3.46 10.67 -16.02
CA TRP A 687 3.28 9.67 -14.98
C TRP A 687 2.18 10.06 -13.97
N ASN A 688 2.11 11.33 -13.55
CA ASN A 688 1.01 11.82 -12.72
C ASN A 688 -0.34 11.65 -13.41
N GLU A 689 -0.40 11.99 -14.70
CA GLU A 689 -1.62 11.86 -15.47
C GLU A 689 -2.06 10.41 -15.54
N ALA A 690 -1.16 9.47 -15.86
CA ALA A 690 -1.44 8.04 -15.86
C ALA A 690 -2.02 7.57 -14.51
N TRP A 691 -1.40 7.93 -13.39
CA TRP A 691 -1.88 7.56 -12.05
C TRP A 691 -3.21 8.22 -11.68
N ARG A 692 -3.59 9.31 -12.34
CA ARG A 692 -4.88 9.98 -12.14
C ARG A 692 -5.99 9.42 -13.02
N SER A 693 -5.74 9.23 -14.31
CA SER A 693 -6.76 8.96 -15.34
C SER A 693 -6.94 7.50 -15.69
N ASP A 694 -5.84 6.73 -15.72
CA ASP A 694 -5.85 5.40 -16.33
C ASP A 694 -6.64 4.40 -15.49
N GLN A 695 -7.24 3.43 -16.15
CA GLN A 695 -7.97 2.37 -15.44
C GLN A 695 -7.01 1.52 -14.60
N PHE A 696 -5.81 1.26 -15.15
CA PHE A 696 -4.75 0.52 -14.49
C PHE A 696 -3.40 1.22 -14.63
N VAL A 697 -2.55 1.09 -13.62
CA VAL A 697 -1.14 1.49 -13.66
C VAL A 697 -0.26 0.40 -13.09
N LEU A 698 1.04 0.44 -13.36
CA LEU A 698 2.00 -0.51 -12.81
C LEU A 698 2.72 0.09 -11.60
N ASP A 699 2.76 -0.63 -10.49
CA ASP A 699 3.57 -0.27 -9.33
C ASP A 699 5.06 -0.54 -9.62
N ALA A 700 5.85 0.53 -9.66
CA ALA A 700 7.28 0.44 -9.97
C ALA A 700 8.05 -0.50 -9.04
N THR A 701 7.59 -0.70 -7.79
CA THR A 701 8.21 -1.58 -6.78
C THR A 701 8.02 -3.08 -7.07
N ARG A 702 7.13 -3.43 -8.01
CA ARG A 702 6.86 -4.79 -8.46
C ARG A 702 7.58 -5.02 -9.79
N VAL A 703 8.80 -5.56 -9.72
CA VAL A 703 9.69 -5.68 -10.87
C VAL A 703 9.61 -7.09 -11.46
N THR A 704 8.87 -7.24 -12.55
CA THR A 704 8.80 -8.49 -13.31
C THR A 704 9.97 -8.60 -14.27
N LEU A 705 10.93 -9.46 -13.94
CA LEU A 705 12.11 -9.75 -14.74
C LEU A 705 11.78 -10.87 -15.72
N PHE A 706 11.67 -10.52 -17.00
CA PHE A 706 11.53 -11.46 -18.10
C PHE A 706 12.88 -12.15 -18.40
N ILE A 707 12.85 -13.48 -18.40
CA ILE A 707 14.02 -14.34 -18.57
C ILE A 707 13.93 -15.23 -19.82
N GLY A 708 12.90 -15.07 -20.67
CA GLY A 708 12.61 -15.99 -21.78
C GLY A 708 13.80 -16.22 -22.73
N LYS A 709 14.66 -15.22 -22.94
CA LYS A 709 15.86 -15.35 -23.80
C LYS A 709 16.90 -16.33 -23.26
N THR A 710 16.84 -16.70 -21.97
CA THR A 710 17.76 -17.66 -21.37
C THR A 710 17.41 -19.11 -21.77
N GLY A 711 16.19 -19.38 -22.22
CA GLY A 711 15.69 -20.74 -22.45
C GLY A 711 15.54 -21.56 -21.15
N MET A 712 15.52 -20.90 -20.00
CA MET A 712 15.28 -21.50 -18.68
C MET A 712 13.92 -21.05 -18.17
N ASN A 713 13.10 -21.99 -17.69
CA ASN A 713 11.82 -21.64 -17.08
C ASN A 713 12.00 -20.92 -15.74
N GLY A 714 10.98 -20.17 -15.31
CA GLY A 714 11.05 -19.37 -14.09
C GLY A 714 11.24 -20.19 -12.82
N TYR A 715 10.72 -21.42 -12.78
CA TYR A 715 10.91 -22.33 -11.64
C TYR A 715 12.39 -22.70 -11.47
N ASP A 716 13.04 -23.20 -12.52
CA ASP A 716 14.45 -23.57 -12.49
C ASP A 716 15.35 -22.37 -12.24
N PHE A 717 15.02 -21.22 -12.84
CA PHE A 717 15.76 -19.98 -12.60
C PHE A 717 15.67 -19.55 -11.13
N ARG A 718 14.49 -19.67 -10.51
CA ARG A 718 14.33 -19.39 -9.07
C ARG A 718 15.13 -20.37 -8.22
N GLU A 719 14.86 -21.66 -8.34
CA GLU A 719 15.39 -22.68 -7.42
C GLU A 719 16.89 -22.85 -7.62
N LYS A 720 17.33 -23.17 -8.85
CA LYS A 720 18.71 -23.59 -9.12
C LYS A 720 19.66 -22.40 -9.20
N ILE A 721 19.20 -21.28 -9.74
CA ILE A 721 20.06 -20.11 -9.95
C ILE A 721 19.95 -19.14 -8.77
N LEU A 722 18.78 -18.58 -8.51
CA LEU A 722 18.65 -17.54 -7.48
C LEU A 722 18.85 -18.10 -6.08
N MET A 723 18.11 -19.15 -5.69
CA MET A 723 18.10 -19.67 -4.32
C MET A 723 19.32 -20.54 -4.01
N GLU A 724 19.56 -21.62 -4.75
CA GLU A 724 20.64 -22.58 -4.45
C GLU A 724 22.03 -21.98 -4.68
N ARG A 725 22.25 -21.29 -5.82
CA ARG A 725 23.58 -20.78 -6.18
C ARG A 725 23.90 -19.42 -5.54
N PHE A 726 22.92 -18.54 -5.40
CA PHE A 726 23.15 -17.16 -4.95
C PHE A 726 22.42 -16.79 -3.64
N GLY A 727 21.61 -17.67 -3.05
CA GLY A 727 20.90 -17.38 -1.79
C GLY A 727 19.85 -16.25 -1.91
N ILE A 728 19.35 -15.96 -3.10
CA ILE A 728 18.34 -14.93 -3.38
C ILE A 728 16.96 -15.57 -3.36
N GLN A 729 16.14 -15.19 -2.37
CA GLN A 729 14.77 -15.69 -2.22
C GLN A 729 13.79 -14.81 -2.97
N ILE A 730 12.88 -15.43 -3.71
CA ILE A 730 11.76 -14.76 -4.39
C ILE A 730 10.48 -15.59 -4.23
N ASN A 731 9.33 -14.92 -4.23
CA ASN A 731 8.05 -15.58 -3.93
C ASN A 731 7.35 -16.13 -5.17
N LYS A 732 7.43 -15.45 -6.33
CA LYS A 732 6.63 -15.75 -7.52
C LYS A 732 7.45 -15.81 -8.79
N THR A 733 7.09 -16.78 -9.62
CA THR A 733 7.63 -17.05 -10.95
C THR A 733 6.46 -17.25 -11.90
N SER A 734 6.61 -16.86 -13.15
CA SER A 734 5.84 -17.37 -14.28
C SER A 734 6.69 -18.42 -15.03
N ILE A 735 6.21 -18.90 -16.18
CA ILE A 735 6.98 -19.77 -17.08
C ILE A 735 8.25 -19.06 -17.55
N ASN A 736 8.17 -17.78 -17.91
CA ASN A 736 9.28 -17.04 -18.54
C ASN A 736 9.69 -15.76 -17.81
N SER A 737 9.23 -15.59 -16.57
CA SER A 737 9.56 -14.42 -15.76
C SER A 737 9.65 -14.74 -14.27
N VAL A 738 10.34 -13.88 -13.53
CA VAL A 738 10.40 -13.89 -12.07
C VAL A 738 10.02 -12.54 -11.50
N LEU A 739 9.26 -12.52 -10.40
CA LEU A 739 8.87 -11.26 -9.75
C LEU A 739 9.81 -10.93 -8.60
N LEU A 740 10.40 -9.75 -8.67
CA LEU A 740 11.19 -9.14 -7.62
C LEU A 740 10.33 -8.08 -6.92
N ILE A 741 10.13 -8.24 -5.61
CA ILE A 741 9.34 -7.32 -4.79
C ILE A 741 10.29 -6.43 -4.00
N PHE A 742 10.26 -5.13 -4.27
CA PHE A 742 10.99 -4.14 -3.50
C PHE A 742 10.11 -3.73 -2.31
N THR A 743 10.53 -4.10 -1.09
CA THR A 743 9.86 -3.73 0.17
C THR A 743 10.71 -2.73 0.94
N ILE A 744 10.15 -2.14 2.00
CA ILE A 744 10.89 -1.26 2.93
C ILE A 744 12.07 -1.93 3.64
N GLY A 745 12.20 -3.26 3.56
CA GLY A 745 13.35 -4.01 4.07
C GLY A 745 14.48 -4.21 3.04
N VAL A 746 14.29 -3.83 1.78
CA VAL A 746 15.33 -3.98 0.74
C VAL A 746 16.37 -2.86 0.90
N THR A 747 17.65 -3.21 0.81
CA THR A 747 18.77 -2.27 0.93
C THR A 747 19.48 -2.05 -0.42
N TRP A 748 20.20 -0.93 -0.57
CA TRP A 748 21.04 -0.69 -1.75
C TRP A 748 22.07 -1.81 -1.98
N SER A 749 22.62 -2.37 -0.90
CA SER A 749 23.54 -3.52 -0.98
C SER A 749 22.86 -4.75 -1.61
N SER A 750 21.61 -5.03 -1.25
CA SER A 750 20.83 -6.11 -1.87
C SER A 750 20.59 -5.86 -3.36
N VAL A 751 20.29 -4.62 -3.75
CA VAL A 751 20.10 -4.23 -5.16
C VAL A 751 21.39 -4.37 -5.97
N HIS A 752 22.52 -3.92 -5.42
CA HIS A 752 23.84 -4.09 -6.03
C HIS A 752 24.21 -5.56 -6.18
N TYR A 753 24.01 -6.36 -5.13
CA TYR A 753 24.24 -7.79 -5.18
C TYR A 753 23.43 -8.48 -6.28
N LEU A 754 22.14 -8.12 -6.42
CA LEU A 754 21.30 -8.65 -7.48
C LEU A 754 21.80 -8.26 -8.89
N LEU A 755 22.22 -7.01 -9.10
CA LEU A 755 22.80 -6.57 -10.38
C LEU A 755 24.09 -7.35 -10.72
N ASP A 756 24.97 -7.55 -9.74
CA ASP A 756 26.19 -8.34 -9.91
C ASP A 756 25.88 -9.81 -10.24
N VAL A 757 24.88 -10.39 -9.57
CA VAL A 757 24.40 -11.75 -9.85
C VAL A 757 23.85 -11.85 -11.26
N LEU A 758 22.97 -10.94 -11.69
CA LEU A 758 22.44 -10.92 -13.05
C LEU A 758 23.54 -10.80 -14.10
N ARG A 759 24.55 -9.98 -13.85
CA ARG A 759 25.71 -9.84 -14.75
C ARG A 759 26.56 -11.11 -14.80
N ARG A 760 26.78 -11.78 -13.67
CA ARG A 760 27.49 -13.08 -13.61
C ARG A 760 26.73 -14.14 -14.39
N ILE A 761 25.41 -14.24 -14.19
CA ILE A 761 24.55 -15.16 -14.92
C ILE A 761 24.60 -14.89 -16.43
N ALA A 762 24.47 -13.63 -16.84
CA ALA A 762 24.58 -13.23 -18.25
C ALA A 762 25.95 -13.58 -18.85
N THR A 763 27.03 -13.44 -18.07
CA THR A 763 28.40 -13.82 -18.49
C THR A 763 28.50 -15.34 -18.70
N ASP A 764 27.90 -16.14 -17.82
CA ASP A 764 27.87 -17.59 -17.95
C ASP A 764 27.11 -18.01 -19.22
N PHE A 765 25.96 -17.39 -19.49
CA PHE A 765 25.19 -17.65 -20.72
C PHE A 765 25.96 -17.24 -21.99
N GLU A 766 26.65 -16.09 -22.01
CA GLU A 766 27.53 -15.71 -23.12
C GLU A 766 28.61 -16.76 -23.35
N ARG A 767 29.26 -17.22 -22.28
CA ARG A 767 30.34 -18.19 -22.36
C ARG A 767 29.82 -19.51 -22.92
N SER A 768 28.70 -20.02 -22.41
CA SER A 768 28.07 -21.24 -22.92
C SER A 768 27.67 -21.11 -24.39
N GLN A 769 27.10 -19.98 -24.80
CA GLN A 769 26.73 -19.73 -26.20
C GLN A 769 27.96 -19.65 -27.14
N SER A 770 29.09 -19.12 -26.64
CA SER A 770 30.33 -19.01 -27.42
C SER A 770 31.03 -20.35 -27.63
N ILE A 771 30.94 -21.26 -26.64
CA ILE A 771 31.55 -22.61 -26.69
C ILE A 771 30.65 -23.58 -27.46
N GLY A 772 29.32 -23.38 -27.40
CA GLY A 772 28.33 -24.28 -27.98
C GLY A 772 28.44 -24.45 -29.49
N GLY A 773 28.36 -25.71 -29.94
CA GLY A 773 28.32 -26.08 -31.34
C GLY A 773 27.01 -25.69 -32.03
N LYS A 774 26.83 -26.11 -33.28
CA LYS A 774 25.60 -25.84 -34.04
C LYS A 774 24.36 -26.47 -33.39
N ASP A 775 24.51 -27.69 -32.88
CA ASP A 775 23.40 -28.45 -32.27
C ASP A 775 22.99 -27.87 -30.91
N ASP A 776 23.95 -27.41 -30.09
CA ASP A 776 23.67 -26.75 -28.82
C ASP A 776 22.87 -25.46 -29.00
N ARG A 777 23.21 -24.69 -30.04
CA ARG A 777 22.48 -23.46 -30.40
C ARG A 777 21.06 -23.76 -30.86
N ALA A 778 20.86 -24.83 -31.63
CA ALA A 778 19.53 -25.27 -32.06
C ALA A 778 18.67 -25.72 -30.85
N LEU A 779 19.25 -26.46 -29.90
CA LEU A 779 18.56 -26.85 -28.68
C LEU A 779 18.20 -25.65 -27.80
N GLN A 780 19.12 -24.69 -27.65
CA GLN A 780 18.85 -23.46 -26.90
C GLN A 780 17.73 -22.65 -27.53
N GLN A 781 17.74 -22.50 -28.86
CA GLN A 781 16.70 -21.79 -29.59
C GLN A 781 15.32 -22.44 -29.39
N ARG A 782 15.24 -23.77 -29.46
CA ARG A 782 14.00 -24.51 -29.16
C ARG A 782 13.50 -24.26 -27.74
N ARG A 783 14.38 -24.28 -26.74
CA ARG A 783 13.99 -23.98 -25.35
C ARG A 783 13.49 -22.56 -25.16
N VAL A 784 14.02 -21.60 -25.92
CA VAL A 784 13.51 -20.22 -25.93
C VAL A 784 12.11 -20.20 -26.52
N GLU A 785 11.92 -20.82 -27.70
CA GLU A 785 10.60 -20.94 -28.36
C GLU A 785 9.56 -21.60 -27.44
N GLU A 786 9.92 -22.69 -26.75
CA GLU A 786 9.05 -23.39 -25.80
C GLU A 786 8.51 -22.50 -24.66
N ILE A 787 9.30 -21.52 -24.20
CA ILE A 787 8.91 -20.64 -23.07
C ILE A 787 8.50 -19.23 -23.51
N THR A 788 8.49 -18.93 -24.81
CA THR A 788 8.08 -17.60 -25.31
C THR A 788 6.98 -17.65 -26.36
N GLU A 789 6.89 -18.72 -27.15
CA GLU A 789 5.94 -18.87 -28.25
C GLU A 789 4.95 -20.01 -27.97
N ASP A 790 5.42 -21.16 -27.49
CA ASP A 790 4.58 -22.34 -27.21
C ASP A 790 4.00 -22.36 -25.77
N LEU A 791 3.50 -21.20 -25.32
CA LEU A 791 2.95 -21.05 -23.96
C LEU A 791 1.54 -21.63 -23.82
N PRO A 792 1.18 -22.17 -22.63
CA PRO A 792 -0.19 -22.59 -22.35
C PRO A 792 -1.17 -21.43 -22.48
N HIS A 793 -2.35 -21.73 -23.04
CA HIS A 793 -3.47 -20.81 -22.94
C HIS A 793 -3.84 -20.61 -21.46
N LEU A 794 -4.06 -19.37 -21.07
CA LEU A 794 -4.51 -18.99 -19.74
C LEU A 794 -6.03 -19.26 -19.63
N PRO A 795 -6.49 -20.25 -18.82
CA PRO A 795 -7.88 -20.63 -18.81
C PRO A 795 -8.77 -19.67 -18.00
N ASP A 796 -9.78 -19.12 -18.66
CA ASP A 796 -10.89 -18.40 -18.01
C ASP A 796 -11.77 -19.33 -17.18
N PHE A 797 -12.65 -18.75 -16.37
CA PHE A 797 -13.70 -19.53 -15.72
C PHE A 797 -14.62 -20.18 -16.76
N SER A 798 -14.81 -21.49 -16.63
CA SER A 798 -15.67 -22.26 -17.53
C SER A 798 -17.14 -22.02 -17.23
N GLU A 799 -17.69 -22.76 -16.28
CA GLU A 799 -19.03 -22.60 -15.75
C GLU A 799 -19.23 -23.53 -14.54
N PHE A 800 -20.28 -23.27 -13.76
CA PHE A 800 -20.77 -24.25 -12.79
C PHE A 800 -21.62 -25.31 -13.49
N ASP A 801 -21.55 -26.55 -13.03
CA ASP A 801 -22.44 -27.62 -13.51
C ASP A 801 -23.90 -27.34 -13.10
N MET A 802 -24.86 -27.83 -13.88
CA MET A 802 -26.30 -27.66 -13.62
C MET A 802 -26.72 -28.13 -12.22
N ALA A 803 -26.07 -29.17 -11.68
CA ALA A 803 -26.30 -29.64 -10.31
C ALA A 803 -26.02 -28.58 -9.24
N PHE A 804 -25.16 -27.61 -9.55
CA PHE A 804 -24.71 -26.55 -8.63
C PHE A 804 -25.10 -25.15 -9.10
N ARG A 805 -26.01 -25.02 -10.06
CA ARG A 805 -26.62 -23.74 -10.44
C ARG A 805 -27.92 -23.53 -9.66
N PRO A 806 -28.06 -22.40 -8.94
CA PRO A 806 -29.33 -22.08 -8.28
C PRO A 806 -30.49 -21.87 -9.26
N VAL A 807 -30.20 -21.43 -10.49
CA VAL A 807 -31.18 -21.16 -11.56
C VAL A 807 -30.60 -21.67 -12.89
N ASP A 808 -31.43 -22.20 -13.79
CA ASP A 808 -30.93 -22.86 -15.02
C ASP A 808 -30.03 -21.96 -15.89
N ALA A 809 -30.40 -20.69 -16.03
CA ALA A 809 -29.71 -19.71 -16.86
C ALA A 809 -28.94 -18.67 -16.00
N CYS A 810 -28.04 -19.11 -15.12
CA CYS A 810 -27.19 -18.23 -14.33
C CYS A 810 -25.68 -18.50 -14.49
N MET A 811 -24.88 -17.44 -14.31
CA MET A 811 -23.41 -17.47 -14.36
C MET A 811 -22.77 -17.63 -12.97
N PHE A 812 -23.58 -17.61 -11.89
CA PHE A 812 -23.14 -17.85 -10.52
C PHE A 812 -23.51 -19.25 -10.04
N GLY A 813 -22.84 -19.77 -9.00
CA GLY A 813 -23.04 -21.15 -8.54
C GLY A 813 -23.06 -21.34 -7.03
N ASP A 814 -23.66 -22.45 -6.59
CA ASP A 814 -23.65 -22.93 -5.21
C ASP A 814 -22.39 -23.77 -4.94
N MET A 815 -21.27 -23.04 -4.81
CA MET A 815 -19.97 -23.64 -4.48
C MET A 815 -19.96 -24.32 -3.11
N ARG A 816 -20.81 -23.88 -2.15
CA ARG A 816 -20.88 -24.46 -0.81
C ARG A 816 -21.41 -25.89 -0.87
N SER A 817 -22.53 -26.10 -1.55
CA SER A 817 -23.12 -27.44 -1.71
C SER A 817 -22.15 -28.38 -2.42
N ALA A 818 -21.49 -27.91 -3.49
CA ALA A 818 -20.46 -28.68 -4.18
C ALA A 818 -19.27 -29.04 -3.26
N PHE A 819 -18.78 -28.09 -2.47
CA PHE A 819 -17.64 -28.31 -1.58
C PHE A 819 -17.91 -29.40 -0.53
N TYR A 820 -19.09 -29.39 0.11
CA TYR A 820 -19.45 -30.40 1.10
C TYR A 820 -19.83 -31.74 0.47
N ALA A 821 -20.47 -31.72 -0.70
CA ALA A 821 -20.75 -32.93 -1.47
C ALA A 821 -19.45 -33.68 -1.85
N GLY A 822 -18.36 -32.95 -2.12
CA GLY A 822 -17.05 -33.51 -2.42
C GLY A 822 -16.39 -34.30 -1.28
N TYR A 823 -16.97 -34.29 -0.08
CA TYR A 823 -16.47 -35.06 1.08
C TYR A 823 -16.86 -36.53 1.00
N GLU A 824 -17.98 -36.84 0.34
CA GLU A 824 -18.48 -38.20 0.23
C GLU A 824 -17.61 -38.99 -0.77
N GLU A 825 -16.91 -40.00 -0.27
CA GLU A 825 -15.97 -40.77 -1.07
C GLU A 825 -16.68 -41.55 -2.19
N SER A 826 -17.90 -42.02 -1.93
CA SER A 826 -18.70 -42.76 -2.91
C SER A 826 -19.18 -41.91 -4.09
N ASP A 827 -19.20 -40.57 -3.93
CA ASP A 827 -19.69 -39.63 -4.95
C ASP A 827 -18.59 -39.07 -5.84
N ARG A 828 -17.32 -39.34 -5.54
CA ARG A 828 -16.16 -38.83 -6.27
C ARG A 828 -15.30 -39.93 -6.86
N GLU A 829 -14.64 -39.61 -7.96
CA GLU A 829 -13.57 -40.41 -8.53
C GLU A 829 -12.33 -39.55 -8.80
N HIS A 830 -11.20 -40.20 -9.06
CA HIS A 830 -9.98 -39.52 -9.44
C HIS A 830 -9.64 -39.78 -10.90
N VAL A 831 -9.22 -38.73 -11.61
CA VAL A 831 -8.93 -38.77 -13.04
C VAL A 831 -7.58 -38.13 -13.30
N LEU A 832 -6.61 -38.94 -13.73
CA LEU A 832 -5.31 -38.45 -14.20
C LEU A 832 -5.49 -37.42 -15.32
N ILE A 833 -4.66 -36.37 -15.35
CA ILE A 833 -4.76 -35.27 -16.33
C ILE A 833 -4.80 -35.78 -17.77
N GLY A 834 -3.92 -36.74 -18.11
CA GLY A 834 -3.91 -37.35 -19.45
C GLY A 834 -5.19 -38.13 -19.80
N MET A 835 -5.87 -38.71 -18.81
CA MET A 835 -7.18 -39.36 -19.00
C MET A 835 -8.33 -38.35 -19.03
N ALA A 836 -8.22 -37.25 -18.28
CA ALA A 836 -9.24 -36.20 -18.24
C ALA A 836 -9.45 -35.62 -19.65
N GLY A 837 -8.36 -35.33 -20.37
CA GLY A 837 -8.43 -34.88 -21.77
C GLY A 837 -9.16 -35.87 -22.70
N ARG A 838 -8.93 -37.18 -22.52
CA ARG A 838 -9.64 -38.21 -23.29
C ARG A 838 -11.13 -38.26 -22.97
N ARG A 839 -11.49 -38.25 -21.68
CA ARG A 839 -12.91 -38.28 -21.23
C ARG A 839 -13.69 -37.07 -21.75
N LEU A 840 -13.07 -35.87 -21.72
CA LEU A 840 -13.66 -34.68 -22.32
C LEU A 840 -13.84 -34.81 -23.83
N ALA A 841 -12.89 -35.43 -24.54
CA ALA A 841 -12.99 -35.68 -25.98
C ALA A 841 -14.08 -36.73 -26.33
N GLU A 842 -14.35 -37.67 -25.43
CA GLU A 842 -15.45 -38.65 -25.52
C GLU A 842 -16.83 -38.05 -25.17
N GLY A 843 -16.89 -36.76 -24.82
CA GLY A 843 -18.13 -36.04 -24.51
C GLY A 843 -18.57 -36.15 -23.05
N ARG A 844 -17.71 -36.66 -22.15
CA ARG A 844 -18.03 -36.75 -20.73
C ARG A 844 -17.71 -35.45 -20.01
N THR A 845 -18.68 -34.90 -19.29
CA THR A 845 -18.50 -33.74 -18.41
C THR A 845 -17.76 -34.16 -17.14
N LEU A 846 -16.71 -33.43 -16.77
CA LEU A 846 -15.99 -33.63 -15.52
C LEU A 846 -16.25 -32.40 -14.63
N VAL A 847 -16.63 -32.62 -13.37
CA VAL A 847 -16.96 -31.52 -12.45
C VAL A 847 -16.09 -31.64 -11.21
N SER A 848 -15.36 -30.58 -10.87
CA SER A 848 -14.40 -30.61 -9.76
C SER A 848 -15.10 -30.69 -8.40
N THR A 849 -14.56 -31.49 -7.49
CA THR A 849 -15.04 -31.62 -6.10
C THR A 849 -14.26 -30.74 -5.12
N THR A 850 -13.06 -30.31 -5.50
CA THR A 850 -12.09 -29.62 -4.64
C THR A 850 -11.62 -28.32 -5.27
N PHE A 851 -11.00 -27.46 -4.45
CA PHE A 851 -10.19 -26.37 -5.01
C PHE A 851 -8.90 -26.95 -5.56
N VAL A 852 -8.57 -26.67 -6.84
CA VAL A 852 -7.25 -26.98 -7.41
C VAL A 852 -6.45 -25.69 -7.53
N VAL A 853 -5.43 -25.53 -6.69
CA VAL A 853 -4.70 -24.27 -6.50
C VAL A 853 -3.20 -24.49 -6.69
N PRO A 854 -2.61 -24.12 -7.83
CA PRO A 854 -1.16 -24.10 -8.02
C PRO A 854 -0.49 -23.03 -7.15
N TYR A 855 0.66 -23.34 -6.57
CA TYR A 855 1.41 -22.40 -5.73
C TYR A 855 2.90 -22.31 -6.12
N PRO A 856 3.40 -21.14 -6.55
CA PRO A 856 2.69 -19.88 -6.82
C PRO A 856 1.80 -19.94 -8.09
N PRO A 857 0.84 -19.02 -8.29
CA PRO A 857 0.56 -17.80 -7.50
C PRO A 857 -0.46 -17.95 -6.37
N GLY A 858 -1.17 -19.08 -6.25
CA GLY A 858 -2.06 -19.35 -5.12
C GLY A 858 -3.52 -18.92 -5.27
N PHE A 859 -4.01 -18.70 -6.49
CA PHE A 859 -5.44 -18.62 -6.81
C PHE A 859 -5.95 -19.95 -7.43
N PRO A 860 -7.22 -20.33 -7.23
CA PRO A 860 -7.74 -21.60 -7.74
C PRO A 860 -7.92 -21.61 -9.26
N VAL A 861 -7.41 -22.62 -9.94
CA VAL A 861 -7.71 -22.90 -11.36
C VAL A 861 -9.01 -23.69 -11.50
N LEU A 862 -9.34 -24.51 -10.52
CA LEU A 862 -10.66 -25.14 -10.37
C LEU A 862 -11.23 -24.85 -8.99
N VAL A 863 -12.54 -24.69 -8.95
CA VAL A 863 -13.33 -24.59 -7.71
C VAL A 863 -14.37 -25.72 -7.66
N PRO A 864 -14.83 -26.13 -6.46
CA PRO A 864 -15.89 -27.12 -6.34
C PRO A 864 -17.13 -26.75 -7.13
N GLY A 865 -17.66 -27.70 -7.90
CA GLY A 865 -18.84 -27.53 -8.75
C GLY A 865 -18.55 -26.94 -10.13
N GLN A 866 -17.31 -26.55 -10.42
CA GLN A 866 -16.89 -26.05 -11.73
C GLN A 866 -16.69 -27.20 -12.73
N VAL A 867 -17.18 -27.02 -13.95
CA VAL A 867 -16.92 -27.92 -15.08
C VAL A 867 -15.47 -27.80 -15.53
N VAL A 868 -14.75 -28.90 -15.63
CA VAL A 868 -13.36 -28.93 -16.09
C VAL A 868 -13.32 -28.76 -17.61
N SER A 869 -12.75 -27.66 -18.10
CA SER A 869 -12.60 -27.39 -19.54
C SER A 869 -11.33 -28.00 -20.13
N LYS A 870 -11.24 -28.03 -21.47
CA LYS A 870 -10.05 -28.54 -22.18
C LYS A 870 -8.84 -27.64 -21.93
N GLU A 871 -9.06 -26.33 -21.88
CA GLU A 871 -8.07 -25.30 -21.62
C GLU A 871 -7.49 -25.46 -20.22
N ILE A 872 -8.32 -25.77 -19.22
CA ILE A 872 -7.87 -26.07 -17.85
C ILE A 872 -7.00 -27.32 -17.82
N VAL A 873 -7.42 -28.40 -18.48
CA VAL A 873 -6.62 -29.65 -18.54
C VAL A 873 -5.28 -29.40 -19.21
N TYR A 874 -5.25 -28.64 -20.30
CA TYR A 874 -4.03 -28.28 -21.02
C TYR A 874 -3.09 -27.42 -20.16
N PHE A 875 -3.63 -26.39 -19.50
CA PHE A 875 -2.89 -25.54 -18.57
C PHE A 875 -2.27 -26.37 -17.44
N LEU A 876 -3.06 -27.21 -16.77
CA LEU A 876 -2.58 -28.07 -15.69
C LEU A 876 -1.53 -29.08 -16.15
N ALA A 877 -1.62 -29.58 -17.39
CA ALA A 877 -0.63 -30.49 -17.96
C ALA A 877 0.74 -29.84 -18.21
N GLN A 878 0.78 -28.52 -18.37
CA GLN A 878 1.98 -27.73 -18.65
C GLN A 878 2.50 -26.95 -17.44
N LEU A 879 1.84 -27.06 -16.27
CA LEU A 879 2.32 -26.42 -15.05
C LEU A 879 3.59 -27.10 -14.53
N ASP A 880 4.68 -26.35 -14.47
CA ASP A 880 5.95 -26.77 -13.87
C ASP A 880 5.96 -26.67 -12.32
N VAL A 881 4.79 -26.49 -11.70
CA VAL A 881 4.67 -26.26 -10.25
C VAL A 881 4.46 -27.58 -9.52
N LYS A 882 5.33 -27.86 -8.52
CA LYS A 882 5.24 -29.07 -7.69
C LYS A 882 4.16 -29.02 -6.62
N GLU A 883 3.85 -27.83 -6.11
CA GLU A 883 2.85 -27.63 -5.06
C GLU A 883 1.51 -27.22 -5.67
N ILE A 884 0.58 -28.16 -5.78
CA ILE A 884 -0.79 -27.91 -6.24
C ILE A 884 -1.75 -28.41 -5.15
N HIS A 885 -2.40 -27.50 -4.43
CA HIS A 885 -3.36 -27.89 -3.38
C HIS A 885 -4.61 -28.48 -4.03
N GLY A 886 -5.13 -29.57 -3.46
CA GLY A 886 -6.32 -30.26 -3.95
C GLY A 886 -6.13 -31.12 -5.21
N TYR A 887 -4.88 -31.28 -5.66
CA TYR A 887 -4.49 -32.22 -6.72
C TYR A 887 -3.57 -33.31 -6.15
N ASN A 888 -3.81 -34.57 -6.55
CA ASN A 888 -2.94 -35.69 -6.20
C ASN A 888 -2.22 -36.17 -7.48
N PRO A 889 -0.88 -36.14 -7.58
CA PRO A 889 -0.16 -36.58 -8.78
C PRO A 889 -0.39 -38.04 -9.16
N ASP A 890 -0.59 -38.93 -8.18
CA ASP A 890 -0.74 -40.37 -8.39
C ASP A 890 -2.17 -40.76 -8.79
N LEU A 891 -3.17 -40.00 -8.31
CA LEU A 891 -4.59 -40.28 -8.55
C LEU A 891 -5.20 -39.36 -9.62
N GLY A 892 -4.74 -38.12 -9.68
CA GLY A 892 -5.23 -37.06 -10.56
C GLY A 892 -6.19 -36.08 -9.91
N LEU A 893 -7.06 -35.49 -10.74
CA LEU A 893 -8.10 -34.56 -10.33
C LEU A 893 -9.24 -35.30 -9.63
N SER A 894 -9.73 -34.76 -8.51
CA SER A 894 -10.94 -35.25 -7.87
C SER A 894 -12.17 -34.63 -8.54
N VAL A 895 -13.05 -35.48 -9.07
CA VAL A 895 -14.26 -35.08 -9.81
C VAL A 895 -15.47 -35.87 -9.35
N PHE A 896 -16.67 -35.31 -9.52
CA PHE A 896 -17.92 -36.01 -9.21
C PHE A 896 -18.17 -37.17 -10.19
N THR A 897 -18.79 -38.23 -9.69
CA THR A 897 -19.33 -39.30 -10.54
C THR A 897 -20.63 -38.86 -11.21
N ASP A 898 -20.93 -39.44 -12.37
CA ASP A 898 -22.15 -39.09 -13.13
C ASP A 898 -23.44 -39.38 -12.34
N ALA A 899 -23.42 -40.45 -11.52
CA ALA A 899 -24.52 -40.80 -10.64
C ALA A 899 -24.74 -39.76 -9.53
N ALA A 900 -23.66 -39.21 -8.98
CA ALA A 900 -23.73 -38.16 -7.97
C ALA A 900 -24.30 -36.86 -8.56
N LEU A 901 -23.82 -36.44 -9.73
CA LEU A 901 -24.31 -35.24 -10.43
C LEU A 901 -25.81 -35.36 -10.75
N ALA A 902 -26.25 -36.48 -11.33
CA ALA A 902 -27.67 -36.70 -11.64
C ALA A 902 -28.55 -36.66 -10.37
N ARG A 903 -28.06 -37.20 -9.26
CA ARG A 903 -28.77 -37.16 -7.97
C ARG A 903 -28.87 -35.74 -7.43
N MET A 904 -27.78 -34.97 -7.49
CA MET A 904 -27.74 -33.58 -7.00
C MET A 904 -28.58 -32.65 -7.87
N GLU A 905 -28.56 -32.83 -9.19
CA GLU A 905 -29.42 -32.10 -10.11
C GLU A 905 -30.91 -32.39 -9.82
N ALA A 906 -31.28 -33.65 -9.60
CA ALA A 906 -32.64 -34.01 -9.22
C ALA A 906 -33.07 -33.38 -7.88
N GLN A 907 -32.16 -33.33 -6.89
CA GLN A 907 -32.41 -32.66 -5.61
C GLN A 907 -32.60 -31.15 -5.78
N ARG A 908 -31.76 -30.51 -6.60
CA ARG A 908 -31.85 -29.08 -6.91
C ARG A 908 -33.13 -28.75 -7.68
N ASN A 909 -33.53 -29.57 -8.64
CA ASN A 909 -34.80 -29.42 -9.37
C ASN A 909 -36.01 -29.57 -8.44
N ALA A 910 -35.98 -30.55 -7.52
CA ALA A 910 -37.03 -30.73 -6.52
C ALA A 910 -37.12 -29.54 -5.55
N ALA A 911 -35.98 -29.00 -5.10
CA ALA A 911 -35.93 -27.82 -4.25
C ALA A 911 -36.47 -26.58 -4.98
N THR A 912 -36.10 -26.39 -6.25
CA THR A 912 -36.59 -25.29 -7.10
C THR A 912 -38.11 -25.37 -7.27
N ALA A 913 -38.65 -26.56 -7.52
CA ALA A 913 -40.08 -26.81 -7.66
C ALA A 913 -40.85 -26.56 -6.34
N ALA A 914 -40.25 -26.88 -5.19
CA ALA A 914 -40.86 -26.63 -3.88
C ALA A 914 -40.89 -25.11 -3.54
N VAL A 915 -39.82 -24.38 -3.86
CA VAL A 915 -39.67 -22.94 -3.58
C VAL A 915 -40.53 -22.07 -4.51
N GLY A 916 -40.92 -22.56 -5.70
CA GLY A 916 -41.89 -21.92 -6.60
C GLY A 916 -43.28 -21.65 -5.99
N SER A 917 -43.53 -22.07 -4.75
CA SER A 917 -44.75 -21.79 -3.97
C SER A 917 -44.57 -20.78 -2.82
N ALA A 918 -43.35 -20.33 -2.52
CA ALA A 918 -43.10 -19.41 -1.41
C ALA A 918 -41.77 -18.66 -1.55
N TYR A 919 -41.80 -17.47 -2.14
CA TYR A 919 -40.94 -16.38 -1.67
C TYR A 919 -41.83 -15.39 -0.93
N PRO A 920 -41.67 -15.17 0.38
CA PRO A 920 -42.08 -13.90 0.94
C PRO A 920 -41.14 -12.85 0.35
N VAL A 921 -41.69 -11.97 -0.47
CA VAL A 921 -41.06 -10.69 -0.78
C VAL A 921 -40.91 -9.99 0.58
N PHE A 922 -39.70 -9.98 1.11
CA PHE A 922 -39.40 -9.17 2.28
C PHE A 922 -39.18 -7.73 1.78
N GLU A 923 -40.26 -6.95 1.77
CA GLU A 923 -40.16 -5.50 1.61
C GLU A 923 -39.30 -4.95 2.76
N LEU A 924 -38.22 -4.24 2.43
CA LEU A 924 -37.61 -3.31 3.37
C LEU A 924 -38.72 -2.38 3.89
N PRO A 925 -38.79 -2.07 5.19
CA PRO A 925 -39.70 -1.05 5.66
C PRO A 925 -39.42 0.25 4.90
N ALA A 926 -40.40 0.75 4.16
CA ALA A 926 -40.32 2.08 3.58
C ALA A 926 -40.17 3.10 4.73
N ASP A 927 -39.18 3.98 4.59
CA ASP A 927 -38.98 5.21 5.36
C ASP A 927 -39.46 5.23 6.82
N ALA A 928 -38.57 4.88 7.74
CA ALA A 928 -38.67 5.34 9.13
C ALA A 928 -38.14 6.80 9.30
N SER A 929 -37.90 7.53 8.21
CA SER A 929 -37.47 8.94 8.24
C SER A 929 -38.62 9.93 8.39
N ALA A 930 -39.88 9.50 8.25
CA ALA A 930 -41.06 10.37 8.30
C ALA A 930 -42.03 10.01 9.43
N ARG A 931 -41.59 10.06 10.70
CA ARG A 931 -42.48 10.09 11.88
C ARG A 931 -41.73 10.50 13.16
N ASN A 932 -41.14 11.68 13.17
CA ASN A 932 -40.81 12.41 14.39
C ASN A 932 -41.19 13.89 14.21
N GLY A 933 -42.50 14.12 14.08
CA GLY A 933 -43.15 15.40 14.20
C GLY A 933 -44.52 15.13 14.77
N ASP A 934 -44.84 15.78 15.89
CA ASP A 934 -46.11 15.72 16.60
C ASP A 934 -46.34 14.52 17.55
N SER A 935 -45.84 14.65 18.78
CA SER A 935 -46.70 14.44 19.95
C SER A 935 -46.19 15.18 21.21
N VAL A 936 -46.84 16.32 21.45
CA VAL A 936 -47.41 16.77 22.72
C VAL A 936 -46.61 16.51 24.00
N ALA A 937 -46.08 17.61 24.55
CA ALA A 937 -45.66 17.75 25.93
C ALA A 937 -46.81 17.40 26.91
N GLN A 938 -46.53 16.54 27.89
CA GLN A 938 -47.19 16.57 29.19
C GLN A 938 -46.17 16.42 30.32
N PRO A 939 -46.39 17.09 31.46
CA PRO A 939 -45.37 17.33 32.47
C PRO A 939 -45.28 16.18 33.48
N VAL A 940 -44.05 15.96 33.95
CA VAL A 940 -43.72 15.08 35.06
C VAL A 940 -44.29 15.65 36.36
N THR A 941 -45.26 14.96 36.95
CA THR A 941 -45.60 15.08 38.38
C THR A 941 -44.92 13.93 39.12
N GLY A 942 -44.09 14.28 40.11
CA GLY A 942 -43.25 13.32 40.84
C GLY A 942 -43.92 12.57 41.99
N GLY A 943 -43.07 11.83 42.72
CA GLY A 943 -43.31 11.33 44.07
C GLY A 943 -43.09 9.82 44.21
N GLY A 944 -42.04 9.43 44.94
CA GLY A 944 -41.79 8.06 45.41
C GLY A 944 -40.32 7.69 45.44
#